data_AF-A0A7S4UWR5-F1
#
_entry.id   AF-A0A7S4UWR5-F1
#
_cell.length_a   1.000
_cell.length_b   1.000
_cell.length_c   1.000
_cell.angle_alpha   90.00
_cell.angle_beta   90.00
_cell.angle_gamma   90.00
#
_symmetry.space_group_name_H-M   'P 1'
#
loop_
_entity.id
_entity.type
_entity.pdbx_description
1 polymer ?
#
loop_
_entity_poly.entity_id
_entity_poly.type
_entity_poly.pdbx_seq_one_letter_code
_entity_poly.pdbx_strand_id
1 'polypeptide(L)'
;MGCACGKNVAAHVQDPNGVVPSGDSRKKPRTGRATSVTVRLKNAVEVIRKDVFSESDPYVEITAVANGQVLATSTSKVAKDTANPVWNSDHRLSGSTEWDPKKTTIKFSVWDKDVIGSQYIGQADISMEDFIETPDTELLVHDGMGNPVLGTQAPHWPTALRVSLDTRTLPVGWPSPPTVPPPKTYERHIFMITRGTRGDVQPFVALARGLAQYRGWLVTICTELRWKSFVLSNARDVSPGRICFVDSGGDTEARVNSALGQWATKQKSEFMQLMMLANSEAEFFNSATVVMRRLTDLQASPTPVHMVTYGFTVASIGLMVSEKHQLPHVGFFLQPSSIPSRDPNWTAVQAINTHGVLSLIDSIEEKTCTSHDVLGWCKTFAEKNPFAFFNRDKIRGWFDLPAADTYATLRSRGRPIVIPMRRDTFERPSDWWDKIIMTDFIFLRSGAGGSNSLGEPLDGFIERAREAGANLALMTFSSMPVARATVLRCAIKMVKECAFNLRLIYAGKRQLDFVPEAVEACAKALSDEGRFIEVEKADFGVLFPHMDIFIVHGGLGTTVEALRMKRPTCVTGPLLLDQRFWGSVCHQKGVGMPPVHIDNFEQECLKFVNGALDPADPEGWRAKAQEQDWGDTAEDGVKANVDCIAQLLQRHEERSGFESSQPLSEYTL
;
A
#
# COMPACT_ATOMS: atom_id res chain seq x y z
N MET A 1 16.08 -44.74 30.84
CA MET A 1 17.10 -45.81 30.87
C MET A 1 17.26 -46.28 29.43
N GLY A 2 18.36 -46.17 28.69
CA GLY A 2 19.75 -45.79 28.95
C GLY A 2 20.63 -46.58 27.94
N CYS A 3 21.49 -45.87 27.19
CA CYS A 3 22.69 -46.33 26.44
C CYS A 3 22.56 -47.38 25.31
N ALA A 4 23.41 -47.42 24.26
CA ALA A 4 24.45 -46.55 23.70
C ALA A 4 24.97 -47.11 22.34
N CYS A 5 25.55 -46.21 21.53
CA CYS A 5 26.72 -46.34 20.62
C CYS A 5 26.79 -47.36 19.46
N GLY A 6 27.24 -46.88 18.28
CA GLY A 6 27.95 -47.70 17.29
C GLY A 6 28.11 -47.07 15.89
N LYS A 7 29.31 -46.59 15.56
CA LYS A 7 29.75 -46.08 14.24
C LYS A 7 30.01 -47.22 13.23
N ASN A 8 29.85 -47.00 11.93
CA ASN A 8 30.93 -46.99 10.90
C ASN A 8 30.49 -47.27 9.44
N VAL A 9 30.97 -46.37 8.56
CA VAL A 9 31.74 -46.60 7.32
C VAL A 9 31.08 -47.45 6.21
N ALA A 10 30.78 -46.81 5.08
CA ALA A 10 30.53 -47.48 3.80
C ALA A 10 31.67 -47.19 2.79
N ALA A 11 31.96 -48.21 1.99
CA ALA A 11 33.21 -48.48 1.31
C ALA A 11 33.37 -47.84 -0.08
N HIS A 12 34.65 -47.76 -0.48
CA HIS A 12 35.17 -47.49 -1.81
C HIS A 12 34.76 -48.55 -2.85
N VAL A 13 34.56 -48.10 -4.10
CA VAL A 13 34.75 -48.90 -5.33
C VAL A 13 35.60 -48.06 -6.31
N GLN A 14 36.73 -48.61 -6.75
CA GLN A 14 37.62 -48.13 -7.83
C GLN A 14 37.12 -48.67 -9.20
N ASP A 15 36.98 -47.85 -10.25
CA ASP A 15 37.93 -47.58 -11.38
C ASP A 15 38.21 -48.84 -12.25
N PRO A 16 38.18 -48.85 -13.62
CA PRO A 16 39.02 -47.99 -14.49
C PRO A 16 38.49 -47.65 -15.91
N ASN A 17 38.93 -46.52 -16.48
CA ASN A 17 39.56 -46.44 -17.83
C ASN A 17 39.88 -45.00 -18.22
N GLY A 18 41.16 -44.78 -18.53
CA GLY A 18 41.80 -43.48 -18.65
C GLY A 18 41.53 -42.71 -19.95
N VAL A 19 41.93 -41.44 -19.93
CA VAL A 19 43.04 -40.87 -20.70
C VAL A 19 43.20 -39.40 -20.23
N VAL A 20 44.43 -39.05 -19.88
CA VAL A 20 44.85 -37.71 -19.44
C VAL A 20 45.12 -36.83 -20.67
N PRO A 21 44.70 -35.55 -20.66
CA PRO A 21 45.53 -34.49 -21.22
C PRO A 21 45.93 -33.48 -20.14
N SER A 22 47.22 -33.19 -20.14
CA SER A 22 47.93 -32.22 -19.32
C SER A 22 47.51 -30.77 -19.60
N GLY A 23 47.36 -29.98 -18.53
CA GLY A 23 47.51 -28.53 -18.56
C GLY A 23 46.24 -27.73 -18.26
N ASP A 24 46.05 -27.32 -17.00
CA ASP A 24 46.29 -25.93 -16.60
C ASP A 24 46.19 -25.85 -15.06
N SER A 25 47.04 -25.01 -14.51
CA SER A 25 47.17 -24.64 -13.11
C SER A 25 45.83 -24.45 -12.38
N ARG A 26 45.69 -25.14 -11.24
CA ARG A 26 44.61 -24.93 -10.26
C ARG A 26 44.57 -23.45 -9.86
N LYS A 27 43.64 -22.67 -10.42
CA LYS A 27 43.21 -21.43 -9.79
C LYS A 27 42.59 -21.79 -8.45
N LYS A 28 43.31 -21.45 -7.36
CA LYS A 28 42.72 -21.39 -6.02
C LYS A 28 41.42 -20.57 -6.09
N PRO A 29 40.36 -20.95 -5.35
CA PRO A 29 39.19 -20.09 -5.23
C PRO A 29 39.66 -18.74 -4.70
N ARG A 30 39.34 -17.64 -5.40
CA ARG A 30 39.60 -16.28 -4.92
C ARG A 30 38.88 -16.16 -3.59
N THR A 31 39.63 -16.04 -2.49
CA THR A 31 39.10 -15.59 -1.21
C THR A 31 38.35 -14.28 -1.46
N GLY A 32 37.04 -14.26 -1.21
CA GLY A 32 36.22 -13.06 -1.34
C GLY A 32 36.87 -11.91 -0.56
N ARG A 33 36.84 -10.70 -1.11
CA ARG A 33 37.44 -9.53 -0.48
C ARG A 33 36.65 -9.23 0.81
N ALA A 34 37.32 -9.17 1.96
CA ALA A 34 36.66 -8.85 3.22
C ALA A 34 36.04 -7.44 3.16
N THR A 35 34.80 -7.29 3.61
CA THR A 35 34.09 -6.00 3.65
C THR A 35 34.21 -5.38 5.02
N SER A 36 34.42 -4.06 5.07
CA SER A 36 34.42 -3.31 6.33
C SER A 36 33.79 -1.94 6.09
N VAL A 37 32.84 -1.55 6.95
CA VAL A 37 32.21 -0.23 6.97
C VAL A 37 32.14 0.28 8.40
N THR A 38 32.23 1.59 8.60
CA THR A 38 32.12 2.20 9.93
C THR A 38 30.84 3.02 10.04
N VAL A 39 30.05 2.70 11.04
CA VAL A 39 28.79 3.39 11.38
C VAL A 39 29.00 4.13 12.69
N ARG A 40 28.68 5.42 12.71
CA ARG A 40 28.63 6.23 13.92
C ARG A 40 27.21 6.24 14.48
N LEU A 41 27.07 5.77 15.71
CA LEU A 41 25.86 5.92 16.50
C LEU A 41 25.96 7.24 17.28
N LYS A 42 25.10 8.21 17.00
CA LYS A 42 25.16 9.54 17.62
C LYS A 42 24.35 9.59 18.91
N ASN A 43 23.03 9.50 18.78
CA ASN A 43 22.09 9.57 19.89
C ASN A 43 20.76 8.89 19.54
N ALA A 44 19.92 8.71 20.56
CA ALA A 44 18.50 8.49 20.39
C ALA A 44 17.70 9.52 21.20
N VAL A 45 16.44 9.67 20.83
CA VAL A 45 15.46 10.47 21.57
C VAL A 45 14.25 9.62 21.93
N GLU A 46 13.57 9.99 23.02
CA GLU A 46 12.27 9.39 23.42
C GLU A 46 12.33 7.86 23.61
N VAL A 47 13.45 7.32 24.09
CA VAL A 47 13.59 5.89 24.35
C VAL A 47 12.67 5.46 25.50
N ILE A 48 11.86 4.43 25.25
CA ILE A 48 10.89 3.96 26.23
C ILE A 48 11.57 3.26 27.40
N ARG A 49 10.97 3.46 28.57
CA ARG A 49 11.33 2.82 29.83
C ARG A 49 10.53 1.53 30.00
N LYS A 50 11.17 0.44 30.46
CA LYS A 50 10.44 -0.78 30.83
C LYS A 50 10.35 -1.06 32.33
N ASP A 51 11.19 -0.42 33.14
CA ASP A 51 11.18 -0.55 34.60
C ASP A 51 10.37 0.55 35.32
N VAL A 52 9.93 0.30 36.56
CA VAL A 52 9.06 1.22 37.34
C VAL A 52 9.84 2.19 38.23
N PHE A 53 11.13 1.94 38.53
CA PHE A 53 11.88 2.67 39.57
C PHE A 53 13.13 3.51 39.13
N SER A 54 13.71 3.34 37.93
CA SER A 54 14.72 4.23 37.29
C SER A 54 14.43 4.49 35.81
N GLU A 55 15.01 5.50 35.15
CA GLU A 55 14.92 5.68 33.68
C GLU A 55 15.55 4.49 32.92
N SER A 56 15.37 4.44 31.59
CA SER A 56 15.95 3.39 30.74
C SER A 56 17.49 3.42 30.75
N ASP A 57 18.11 2.25 30.66
CA ASP A 57 19.54 2.05 30.47
C ASP A 57 19.81 1.55 29.02
N PRO A 58 19.61 2.39 27.99
CA PRO A 58 19.58 1.89 26.63
C PRO A 58 20.96 1.58 26.06
N TYR A 59 21.01 0.53 25.25
CA TYR A 59 22.12 0.25 24.33
C TYR A 59 21.58 -0.21 22.98
N VAL A 60 22.43 -0.13 21.95
CA VAL A 60 22.07 -0.47 20.57
C VAL A 60 22.99 -1.57 20.08
N GLU A 61 22.39 -2.64 19.58
CA GLU A 61 23.06 -3.65 18.78
C GLU A 61 22.94 -3.27 17.29
N ILE A 62 24.08 -3.12 16.62
CA ILE A 62 24.20 -2.71 15.22
C ILE A 62 24.62 -3.93 14.43
N THR A 63 23.73 -4.42 13.57
CA THR A 63 23.91 -5.68 12.85
C THR A 63 23.77 -5.47 11.34
N ALA A 64 24.80 -5.83 10.58
CA ALA A 64 24.72 -5.93 9.13
C ALA A 64 24.13 -7.29 8.74
N VAL A 65 23.09 -7.29 7.91
CA VAL A 65 22.39 -8.49 7.45
C VAL A 65 22.28 -8.47 5.93
N ALA A 66 22.52 -9.62 5.28
CA ALA A 66 22.14 -9.83 3.88
C ALA A 66 21.48 -11.19 3.70
N ASN A 67 20.39 -11.24 2.93
CA ASN A 67 19.60 -12.45 2.69
C ASN A 67 19.23 -13.22 3.98
N GLY A 68 18.94 -12.50 5.06
CA GLY A 68 18.61 -13.07 6.38
C GLY A 68 19.81 -13.60 7.18
N GLN A 69 21.03 -13.55 6.64
CA GLN A 69 22.24 -13.95 7.35
C GLN A 69 22.94 -12.74 7.97
N VAL A 70 23.35 -12.88 9.22
CA VAL A 70 24.17 -11.88 9.92
C VAL A 70 25.59 -11.91 9.34
N LEU A 71 26.05 -10.74 8.88
CA LEU A 71 27.37 -10.55 8.29
C LEU A 71 28.38 -10.02 9.32
N ALA A 72 27.94 -9.11 10.18
CA ALA A 72 28.73 -8.52 11.26
C ALA A 72 27.82 -7.88 12.31
N THR A 73 28.27 -7.82 13.56
CA THR A 73 27.56 -7.18 14.67
C THR A 73 28.53 -6.36 15.50
N SER A 74 28.04 -5.25 16.05
CA SER A 74 28.70 -4.44 17.07
C SER A 74 27.68 -3.95 18.07
N THR A 75 28.09 -3.67 19.31
CA THR A 75 27.17 -3.22 20.37
C THR A 75 27.69 -1.93 20.98
N SER A 76 26.81 -0.97 21.22
CA SER A 76 27.14 0.27 21.92
C SER A 76 27.41 0.03 23.40
N LYS A 77 28.01 1.04 24.03
CA LYS A 77 27.96 1.12 25.50
C LYS A 77 26.52 1.37 25.95
N VAL A 78 26.23 0.95 27.17
CA VAL A 78 24.99 1.26 27.86
C VAL A 78 25.04 2.73 28.30
N ALA A 79 24.06 3.52 27.86
CA ALA A 79 23.80 4.83 28.42
C ALA A 79 22.95 4.64 29.68
N LYS A 80 23.31 5.30 30.78
CA LYS A 80 22.63 5.07 32.06
C LYS A 80 21.53 6.08 32.31
N ASP A 81 20.39 5.62 32.81
CA ASP A 81 19.30 6.40 33.39
C ASP A 81 18.88 7.58 32.47
N THR A 82 18.60 7.30 31.19
CA THR A 82 18.22 8.32 30.21
C THR A 82 17.35 7.81 29.07
N ALA A 83 16.26 8.54 28.79
CA ALA A 83 15.45 8.37 27.59
C ALA A 83 16.05 9.04 26.34
N ASN A 84 17.10 9.85 26.49
CA ASN A 84 17.75 10.60 25.40
C ASN A 84 19.26 10.33 25.37
N PRO A 85 19.68 9.07 25.11
CA PRO A 85 21.07 8.68 25.18
C PRO A 85 21.92 9.34 24.09
N VAL A 86 23.13 9.74 24.46
CA VAL A 86 24.15 10.24 23.53
C VAL A 86 25.38 9.33 23.62
N TRP A 87 25.66 8.59 22.54
CA TRP A 87 26.80 7.67 22.48
C TRP A 87 28.00 8.28 21.76
N ASN A 88 27.76 8.94 20.63
CA ASN A 88 28.80 9.47 19.72
C ASN A 88 29.96 8.48 19.50
N SER A 89 29.63 7.21 19.24
CA SER A 89 30.59 6.12 19.11
C SER A 89 30.65 5.56 17.70
N ASP A 90 31.86 5.21 17.26
CA ASP A 90 32.13 4.60 15.96
C ASP A 90 32.14 3.06 16.09
N HIS A 91 31.39 2.41 15.21
CA HIS A 91 31.19 0.97 15.17
C HIS A 91 31.65 0.42 13.83
N ARG A 92 32.78 -0.28 13.84
CA ARG A 92 33.34 -0.92 12.65
C ARG A 92 32.70 -2.30 12.46
N LEU A 93 31.89 -2.45 11.42
CA LEU A 93 31.29 -3.71 11.01
C LEU A 93 32.19 -4.36 9.95
N SER A 94 32.70 -5.56 10.21
CA SER A 94 33.60 -6.26 9.29
C SER A 94 33.17 -7.71 9.08
N GLY A 95 32.99 -8.11 7.81
CA GLY A 95 32.62 -9.47 7.42
C GLY A 95 33.74 -10.15 6.62
N SER A 96 33.78 -11.49 6.68
CA SER A 96 34.77 -12.31 5.97
C SER A 96 34.53 -12.43 4.46
N THR A 97 33.38 -11.94 3.98
CA THR A 97 32.95 -11.99 2.57
C THR A 97 32.69 -10.59 2.00
N GLU A 98 32.60 -10.51 0.69
CA GLU A 98 32.20 -9.29 -0.02
C GLU A 98 30.69 -9.07 0.15
N TRP A 99 30.28 -7.86 0.55
CA TRP A 99 28.86 -7.53 0.70
C TRP A 99 28.36 -6.83 -0.57
N ASP A 100 27.09 -7.08 -0.89
CA ASP A 100 26.36 -6.37 -1.94
C ASP A 100 25.50 -5.28 -1.28
N PRO A 101 25.78 -3.98 -1.50
CA PRO A 101 24.99 -2.89 -0.93
C PRO A 101 23.49 -3.01 -1.22
N LYS A 102 23.11 -3.56 -2.37
CA LYS A 102 21.70 -3.73 -2.79
C LYS A 102 20.95 -4.76 -1.97
N LYS A 103 21.68 -5.66 -1.30
CA LYS A 103 21.14 -6.78 -0.51
C LYS A 103 21.47 -6.66 0.96
N THR A 104 22.20 -5.62 1.35
CA THR A 104 22.66 -5.42 2.72
C THR A 104 21.79 -4.40 3.42
N THR A 105 21.35 -4.73 4.63
CA THR A 105 20.62 -3.84 5.54
C THR A 105 21.41 -3.72 6.83
N ILE A 106 21.51 -2.50 7.36
CA ILE A 106 22.02 -2.25 8.71
C ILE A 106 20.82 -2.13 9.63
N LYS A 107 20.78 -2.99 10.64
CA LYS A 107 19.75 -3.03 11.68
C LYS A 107 20.29 -2.43 12.97
N PHE A 108 19.50 -1.59 13.61
CA PHE A 108 19.80 -0.98 14.89
C PHE A 108 18.75 -1.45 15.91
N SER A 109 19.06 -2.52 16.62
CA SER A 109 18.19 -3.07 17.67
C SER A 109 18.45 -2.35 18.98
N VAL A 110 17.45 -1.66 19.50
CA VAL A 110 17.50 -0.92 20.76
C VAL A 110 17.04 -1.83 21.89
N TRP A 111 17.81 -1.85 22.97
CA TRP A 111 17.60 -2.69 24.14
C TRP A 111 17.68 -1.84 25.41
N ASP A 112 16.87 -2.18 26.40
CA ASP A 112 16.98 -1.70 27.77
C ASP A 112 17.81 -2.71 28.57
N LYS A 113 18.82 -2.25 29.32
CA LYS A 113 19.61 -3.14 30.17
C LYS A 113 19.08 -3.13 31.60
N ASP A 114 18.53 -4.26 32.04
CA ASP A 114 18.01 -4.39 33.40
C ASP A 114 18.96 -5.19 34.30
N VAL A 115 18.61 -5.25 35.59
CA VAL A 115 19.33 -6.04 36.60
C VAL A 115 19.36 -7.53 36.23
N ILE A 116 18.30 -8.04 35.60
CA ILE A 116 18.18 -9.43 35.15
C ILE A 116 17.88 -9.47 33.65
N GLY A 117 18.93 -9.41 32.84
CA GLY A 117 18.85 -9.54 31.39
C GLY A 117 18.66 -8.20 30.67
N SER A 118 18.25 -8.27 29.40
CA SER A 118 18.01 -7.06 28.60
C SER A 118 16.70 -7.21 27.86
N GLN A 119 15.90 -6.15 27.85
CA GLN A 119 14.59 -6.14 27.24
C GLN A 119 14.64 -5.43 25.90
N TYR A 120 14.17 -6.12 24.86
CA TYR A 120 14.11 -5.55 23.51
C TYR A 120 13.10 -4.41 23.45
N ILE A 121 13.53 -3.21 23.04
CA ILE A 121 12.67 -2.03 22.88
C ILE A 121 12.08 -2.00 21.47
N GLY A 122 12.92 -2.11 20.46
CA GLY A 122 12.53 -1.98 19.06
C GLY A 122 13.74 -1.98 18.13
N GLN A 123 13.49 -1.80 16.84
CA GLN A 123 14.54 -1.80 15.81
C GLN A 123 14.27 -0.73 14.77
N ALA A 124 15.36 -0.14 14.29
CA ALA A 124 15.35 0.72 13.12
C ALA A 124 16.24 0.12 12.02
N ASP A 125 15.78 0.15 10.78
CA ASP A 125 16.46 -0.47 9.64
C ASP A 125 16.78 0.57 8.57
N ILE A 126 17.95 0.44 7.94
CA ILE A 126 18.32 1.19 6.74
C ILE A 126 19.04 0.29 5.74
N SER A 127 18.65 0.34 4.47
CA SER A 127 19.39 -0.35 3.41
C SER A 127 20.76 0.29 3.22
N MET A 128 21.77 -0.49 2.84
CA MET A 128 23.11 0.06 2.64
C MET A 128 23.13 1.07 1.48
N GLU A 129 22.32 0.89 0.44
CA GLU A 129 22.13 1.90 -0.62
C GLU A 129 21.61 3.23 -0.06
N ASP A 130 20.54 3.19 0.75
CA ASP A 130 19.98 4.40 1.35
C ASP A 130 20.97 5.08 2.31
N PHE A 131 21.77 4.30 3.04
CA PHE A 131 22.74 4.85 3.99
C PHE A 131 23.94 5.49 3.28
N ILE A 132 24.30 5.00 2.09
CA ILE A 132 25.30 5.66 1.23
C ILE A 132 24.71 6.94 0.63
N GLU A 133 23.45 6.91 0.22
CA GLU A 133 22.76 8.07 -0.37
C GLU A 133 22.52 9.20 0.65
N THR A 134 22.17 8.82 1.89
CA THR A 134 21.94 9.71 3.03
C THR A 134 22.82 9.32 4.23
N PRO A 135 24.14 9.63 4.19
CA PRO A 135 25.08 9.19 5.21
C PRO A 135 24.85 9.76 6.60
N ASP A 136 23.99 10.76 6.77
CA ASP A 136 23.62 11.32 8.06
C ASP A 136 22.10 11.38 8.13
N THR A 137 21.51 10.56 8.99
CA THR A 137 20.06 10.33 8.96
C THR A 137 19.50 10.01 10.33
N GLU A 138 18.19 10.22 10.46
CA GLU A 138 17.41 9.88 11.63
C GLU A 138 16.44 8.75 11.27
N LEU A 139 16.49 7.66 12.02
CA LEU A 139 15.71 6.46 11.80
C LEU A 139 14.62 6.30 12.87
N LEU A 140 13.40 6.02 12.44
CA LEU A 140 12.28 5.70 13.33
C LEU A 140 12.45 4.29 13.89
N VAL A 141 12.28 4.13 15.20
CA VAL A 141 12.34 2.82 15.86
C VAL A 141 10.95 2.19 15.86
N HIS A 142 10.88 0.91 15.46
CA HIS A 142 9.65 0.14 15.37
C HIS A 142 9.65 -1.04 16.35
N ASP A 143 8.47 -1.39 16.85
CA ASP A 143 8.27 -2.62 17.62
C ASP A 143 8.28 -3.87 16.71
N GLY A 144 8.13 -5.06 17.31
CA GLY A 144 8.09 -6.33 16.56
C GLY A 144 6.90 -6.50 15.61
N MET A 145 5.90 -5.62 15.69
CA MET A 145 4.72 -5.59 14.80
C MET A 145 4.84 -4.49 13.73
N GLY A 146 5.95 -3.75 13.71
CA GLY A 146 6.17 -2.64 12.79
C GLY A 146 5.53 -1.33 13.22
N ASN A 147 4.91 -1.24 14.40
CA ASN A 147 4.38 0.02 14.92
C ASN A 147 5.50 0.92 15.42
N PRO A 148 5.35 2.26 15.37
CA PRO A 148 6.34 3.14 15.95
C PRO A 148 6.43 2.93 17.47
N VAL A 149 7.65 2.87 17.99
CA VAL A 149 7.89 2.95 19.43
C VAL A 149 7.72 4.41 19.85
N LEU A 150 6.87 4.68 20.84
CA LEU A 150 6.52 6.03 21.29
C LEU A 150 6.97 6.26 22.73
N GLY A 151 7.50 7.46 23.01
CA GLY A 151 7.90 7.90 24.33
C GLY A 151 6.77 7.87 25.37
N THR A 152 7.16 7.91 26.64
CA THR A 152 6.25 7.65 27.77
C THR A 152 5.39 8.85 28.16
N GLN A 153 5.83 10.08 27.86
CA GLN A 153 5.11 11.31 28.21
C GLN A 153 4.37 11.88 27.02
N ALA A 154 3.15 12.39 27.23
CA ALA A 154 2.41 13.12 26.21
C ALA A 154 3.25 14.32 25.70
N PRO A 155 3.34 14.53 24.37
CA PRO A 155 2.49 13.95 23.33
C PRO A 155 2.92 12.59 22.77
N HIS A 156 3.76 11.83 23.46
CA HIS A 156 4.24 10.50 23.07
C HIS A 156 4.98 10.53 21.73
N TRP A 157 6.01 11.36 21.68
CA TRP A 157 6.86 11.51 20.50
C TRP A 157 7.54 10.18 20.14
N PRO A 158 7.78 9.92 18.85
CA PRO A 158 8.41 8.66 18.44
C PRO A 158 9.86 8.56 18.91
N THR A 159 10.24 7.35 19.32
CA THR A 159 11.64 6.99 19.53
C THR A 159 12.38 7.02 18.19
N ALA A 160 13.46 7.77 18.12
CA ALA A 160 14.26 7.91 16.90
C ALA A 160 15.76 7.83 17.18
N LEU A 161 16.52 7.27 16.24
CA LEU A 161 17.97 7.11 16.30
C LEU A 161 18.66 8.00 15.27
N ARG A 162 19.65 8.79 15.70
CA ARG A 162 20.54 9.52 14.79
C ARG A 162 21.81 8.74 14.56
N VAL A 163 22.06 8.42 13.29
CA VAL A 163 23.19 7.59 12.86
C VAL A 163 23.89 8.22 11.66
N SER A 164 25.16 7.93 11.49
CA SER A 164 25.88 8.31 10.27
C SER A 164 26.83 7.25 9.77
N LEU A 165 27.03 7.17 8.46
CA LEU A 165 27.98 6.29 7.80
C LEU A 165 29.29 7.05 7.55
N ASP A 166 30.43 6.50 7.98
CA ASP A 166 31.73 7.05 7.59
C ASP A 166 32.05 6.63 6.15
N THR A 167 31.74 7.53 5.22
CA THR A 167 31.86 7.30 3.78
C THR A 167 33.30 7.05 3.31
N ARG A 168 34.30 7.45 4.11
CA ARG A 168 35.73 7.18 3.85
C ARG A 168 36.09 5.72 4.04
N THR A 169 35.25 4.97 4.74
CA THR A 169 35.44 3.54 5.03
C THR A 169 34.74 2.64 4.01
N LEU A 170 34.06 3.21 3.02
CA LEU A 170 33.36 2.43 2.00
C LEU A 170 34.34 1.56 1.18
N PRO A 171 34.00 0.29 0.93
CA PRO A 171 34.79 -0.57 0.06
C PRO A 171 34.97 0.02 -1.35
N VAL A 172 36.16 -0.21 -1.93
CA VAL A 172 36.45 0.20 -3.30
C VAL A 172 35.48 -0.49 -4.27
N GLY A 173 34.83 0.31 -5.11
CA GLY A 173 33.85 -0.17 -6.11
C GLY A 173 32.39 -0.03 -5.67
N TRP A 174 32.14 0.36 -4.42
CA TRP A 174 30.80 0.73 -3.97
C TRP A 174 30.38 2.10 -4.51
N PRO A 175 29.05 2.38 -4.56
CA PRO A 175 28.57 3.71 -4.90
C PRO A 175 29.18 4.75 -3.95
N SER A 176 29.59 5.88 -4.51
CA SER A 176 29.93 7.06 -3.71
C SER A 176 28.65 7.77 -3.29
N PRO A 177 28.63 8.43 -2.11
CA PRO A 177 27.55 9.33 -1.76
C PRO A 177 27.35 10.38 -2.85
N PRO A 178 26.10 10.78 -3.13
CA PRO A 178 25.85 11.87 -4.06
C PRO A 178 26.54 13.14 -3.56
N THR A 179 27.14 13.90 -4.47
CA THR A 179 27.60 15.25 -4.14
C THR A 179 26.39 16.08 -3.77
N VAL A 180 26.32 16.59 -2.54
CA VAL A 180 25.19 17.40 -2.04
C VAL A 180 24.98 18.57 -3.01
N PRO A 181 23.90 18.57 -3.81
CA PRO A 181 23.60 19.72 -4.64
C PRO A 181 23.21 20.90 -3.73
N PRO A 182 23.39 22.15 -4.18
CA PRO A 182 22.90 23.29 -3.42
C PRO A 182 21.40 23.14 -3.11
N PRO A 183 20.92 23.65 -1.96
CA PRO A 183 19.51 23.53 -1.59
C PRO A 183 18.63 24.08 -2.72
N LYS A 184 17.81 23.20 -3.29
CA LYS A 184 16.83 23.59 -4.31
C LYS A 184 15.67 24.30 -3.60
N THR A 185 15.34 25.51 -4.03
CA THR A 185 14.10 26.18 -3.62
C THR A 185 12.96 25.68 -4.50
N TYR A 186 11.85 25.32 -3.87
CA TYR A 186 10.64 24.89 -4.57
C TYR A 186 9.54 25.91 -4.35
N GLU A 187 8.76 26.18 -5.39
CA GLU A 187 7.66 27.16 -5.33
C GLU A 187 6.65 26.79 -4.24
N ARG A 188 6.30 25.50 -4.15
CA ARG A 188 5.40 24.94 -3.14
C ARG A 188 5.88 23.58 -2.68
N HIS A 189 5.44 23.21 -1.48
CA HIS A 189 5.69 21.90 -0.88
C HIS A 189 4.38 21.32 -0.33
N ILE A 190 3.98 20.16 -0.84
CA ILE A 190 2.77 19.44 -0.43
C ILE A 190 3.17 18.26 0.46
N PHE A 191 2.56 18.15 1.63
CA PHE A 191 2.74 17.01 2.52
C PHE A 191 1.54 16.06 2.39
N MET A 192 1.80 14.85 1.91
CA MET A 192 0.77 13.84 1.64
C MET A 192 0.79 12.76 2.69
N ILE A 193 -0.36 12.43 3.28
CA ILE A 193 -0.49 11.39 4.31
C ILE A 193 -1.40 10.28 3.76
N THR A 194 -0.87 9.08 3.63
CA THR A 194 -1.67 7.90 3.26
C THR A 194 -1.14 6.66 3.97
N ARG A 195 -2.04 5.79 4.42
CA ARG A 195 -1.71 4.49 5.00
C ARG A 195 -2.73 3.47 4.52
N GLY A 196 -2.24 2.26 4.24
CA GLY A 196 -3.08 1.19 3.74
C GLY A 196 -2.34 0.21 2.85
N THR A 197 -3.11 -0.46 2.00
CA THR A 197 -2.62 -1.36 0.97
C THR A 197 -2.09 -0.59 -0.25
N ARG A 198 -1.65 -1.30 -1.29
CA ARG A 198 -1.22 -0.69 -2.54
C ARG A 198 -2.30 0.22 -3.15
N GLY A 199 -3.58 -0.13 -2.99
CA GLY A 199 -4.71 0.67 -3.49
C GLY A 199 -4.79 2.04 -2.83
N ASP A 200 -4.33 2.19 -1.59
CA ASP A 200 -4.34 3.44 -0.83
C ASP A 200 -3.11 4.32 -1.12
N VAL A 201 -1.97 3.70 -1.43
CA VAL A 201 -0.69 4.40 -1.63
C VAL A 201 -0.43 4.77 -3.09
N GLN A 202 -0.75 3.88 -4.02
CA GLN A 202 -0.45 4.07 -5.45
C GLN A 202 -1.09 5.34 -6.04
N PRO A 203 -2.35 5.69 -5.77
CA PRO A 203 -2.95 6.94 -6.24
C PRO A 203 -2.24 8.20 -5.75
N PHE A 204 -1.71 8.18 -4.51
CA PHE A 204 -0.93 9.30 -3.96
C PHE A 204 0.42 9.44 -4.65
N VAL A 205 1.06 8.33 -5.04
CA VAL A 205 2.29 8.35 -5.84
C VAL A 205 2.02 8.94 -7.22
N ALA A 206 0.91 8.58 -7.87
CA ALA A 206 0.50 9.17 -9.14
C ALA A 206 0.26 10.68 -9.02
N LEU A 207 -0.45 11.12 -7.98
CA LEU A 207 -0.69 12.54 -7.70
C LEU A 207 0.61 13.30 -7.41
N ALA A 208 1.52 12.72 -6.62
CA ALA A 208 2.82 13.30 -6.30
C ALA A 208 3.68 13.49 -7.55
N ARG A 209 3.74 12.48 -8.43
CA ARG A 209 4.38 12.57 -9.75
C ARG A 209 3.80 13.71 -10.58
N GLY A 210 2.47 13.80 -10.64
CA GLY A 210 1.78 14.87 -11.34
C GLY A 210 2.12 16.27 -10.83
N LEU A 211 2.09 16.49 -9.51
CA LEU A 211 2.45 17.78 -8.91
C LEU A 211 3.92 18.13 -9.17
N ALA A 212 4.82 17.14 -9.07
CA ALA A 212 6.24 17.34 -9.38
C ALA A 212 6.45 17.66 -10.87
N GLN A 213 5.76 16.97 -11.78
CA GLN A 213 5.95 17.07 -13.23
C GLN A 213 5.29 18.32 -13.82
N TYR A 214 4.01 18.56 -13.50
CA TYR A 214 3.21 19.64 -14.11
C TYR A 214 3.34 20.97 -13.37
N ARG A 215 3.68 20.95 -12.07
CA ARG A 215 3.78 22.17 -11.25
C ARG A 215 5.20 22.44 -10.77
N GLY A 216 6.12 21.48 -10.85
CA GLY A 216 7.46 21.66 -10.28
C GLY A 216 7.44 21.83 -8.77
N TRP A 217 6.44 21.26 -8.08
CA TRP A 217 6.34 21.35 -6.62
C TRP A 217 7.14 20.24 -5.94
N LEU A 218 7.54 20.49 -4.70
CA LEU A 218 8.06 19.46 -3.80
C LEU A 218 6.88 18.69 -3.21
N VAL A 219 7.00 17.37 -3.14
CA VAL A 219 6.00 16.53 -2.49
C VAL A 219 6.70 15.60 -1.52
N THR A 220 6.26 15.61 -0.26
CA THR A 220 6.69 14.61 0.73
C THR A 220 5.54 13.67 1.02
N ILE A 221 5.71 12.39 0.73
CA ILE A 221 4.73 11.35 1.05
C ILE A 221 5.10 10.72 2.39
N CYS A 222 4.18 10.83 3.35
CA CYS A 222 4.21 10.15 4.64
C CYS A 222 3.36 8.88 4.60
N THR A 223 4.03 7.73 4.63
CA THR A 223 3.39 6.40 4.61
C THR A 223 4.33 5.35 5.24
N GLU A 224 3.91 4.09 5.26
CA GLU A 224 4.62 2.99 5.94
C GLU A 224 5.96 2.67 5.25
N LEU A 225 7.01 2.36 6.03
CA LEU A 225 8.37 2.09 5.56
C LEU A 225 8.46 1.14 4.35
N ARG A 226 7.60 0.11 4.30
CA ARG A 226 7.54 -0.85 3.19
C ARG A 226 7.29 -0.21 1.82
N TRP A 227 6.60 0.92 1.79
CA TRP A 227 6.28 1.63 0.55
C TRP A 227 7.43 2.53 0.07
N LYS A 228 8.48 2.76 0.87
CA LYS A 228 9.61 3.63 0.50
C LYS A 228 10.18 3.28 -0.87
N SER A 229 10.52 2.01 -1.09
CA SER A 229 11.07 1.56 -2.37
C SER A 229 10.09 1.78 -3.52
N PHE A 230 8.80 1.52 -3.30
CA PHE A 230 7.76 1.75 -4.30
C PHE A 230 7.60 3.26 -4.64
N VAL A 231 7.56 4.13 -3.63
CA VAL A 231 7.47 5.59 -3.83
C VAL A 231 8.70 6.11 -4.59
N LEU A 232 9.90 5.79 -4.12
CA LEU A 232 11.14 6.33 -4.69
C LEU A 232 11.44 5.75 -6.08
N SER A 233 11.16 4.47 -6.33
CA SER A 233 11.34 3.88 -7.67
C SER A 233 10.41 4.52 -8.71
N ASN A 234 9.17 4.82 -8.34
CA ASN A 234 8.22 5.54 -9.17
C ASN A 234 8.43 7.06 -9.15
N ALA A 235 9.50 7.57 -8.56
CA ALA A 235 9.87 8.99 -8.65
C ALA A 235 11.10 9.24 -9.55
N ARG A 236 11.80 8.19 -9.99
CA ARG A 236 13.13 8.30 -10.63
C ARG A 236 13.10 9.04 -11.97
N ASP A 237 12.05 8.85 -12.74
CA ASP A 237 11.83 9.46 -14.06
C ASP A 237 11.24 10.89 -13.96
N VAL A 238 10.61 11.22 -12.82
CA VAL A 238 10.01 12.53 -12.57
C VAL A 238 10.94 13.37 -11.68
N SER A 239 11.92 14.02 -12.31
CA SER A 239 12.85 15.02 -11.73
C SER A 239 13.47 14.68 -10.36
N PRO A 240 14.77 14.31 -10.30
CA PRO A 240 15.42 13.91 -9.05
C PRO A 240 15.29 14.92 -7.91
N GLY A 241 14.75 14.45 -6.78
CA GLY A 241 14.63 15.18 -5.52
C GLY A 241 13.33 15.96 -5.30
N ARG A 242 12.33 15.84 -6.19
CA ARG A 242 11.01 16.49 -6.03
C ARG A 242 9.99 15.67 -5.25
N ILE A 243 10.20 14.36 -5.12
CA ILE A 243 9.34 13.48 -4.34
C ILE A 243 10.19 12.87 -3.23
N CYS A 244 9.83 13.19 -1.99
CA CYS A 244 10.47 12.72 -0.78
C CYS A 244 9.56 11.70 -0.08
N PHE A 245 10.18 10.80 0.67
CA PHE A 245 9.50 9.83 1.51
C PHE A 245 9.81 10.11 2.98
N VAL A 246 8.79 10.04 3.83
CA VAL A 246 8.97 9.97 5.29
C VAL A 246 8.12 8.84 5.86
N ASP A 247 8.65 8.16 6.86
CA ASP A 247 7.97 7.04 7.49
C ASP A 247 6.85 7.51 8.42
N SER A 248 5.66 6.92 8.30
CA SER A 248 4.53 7.12 9.20
C SER A 248 4.55 6.15 10.41
N GLY A 249 5.36 5.10 10.34
CA GLY A 249 5.27 3.93 11.21
C GLY A 249 4.07 3.03 10.87
N GLY A 250 4.12 1.80 11.38
CA GLY A 250 3.11 0.76 11.21
C GLY A 250 3.27 -0.05 9.93
N ASP A 251 2.52 -1.15 9.84
CA ASP A 251 2.58 -2.08 8.71
C ASP A 251 1.20 -2.71 8.41
N THR A 252 0.45 -2.09 7.50
CA THR A 252 -0.92 -2.50 7.20
C THR A 252 -0.96 -3.85 6.52
N GLU A 253 -0.06 -4.09 5.56
CA GLU A 253 -0.09 -5.34 4.80
C GLU A 253 0.39 -6.53 5.64
N ALA A 254 1.36 -6.37 6.55
CA ALA A 254 1.67 -7.39 7.54
C ALA A 254 0.47 -7.68 8.45
N ARG A 255 -0.23 -6.64 8.92
CA ARG A 255 -1.43 -6.79 9.74
C ARG A 255 -2.56 -7.50 8.99
N VAL A 256 -2.83 -7.13 7.74
CA VAL A 256 -3.85 -7.77 6.89
C VAL A 256 -3.50 -9.24 6.66
N ASN A 257 -2.20 -9.57 6.51
CA ASN A 257 -1.73 -10.95 6.34
C ASN A 257 -1.67 -11.75 7.65
N SER A 258 -1.85 -11.13 8.82
CA SER A 258 -1.89 -11.82 10.12
C SER A 258 -3.11 -12.74 10.26
N ALA A 259 -3.11 -13.68 11.21
CA ALA A 259 -4.24 -14.58 11.42
C ALA A 259 -5.55 -13.83 11.72
N LEU A 260 -5.49 -12.77 12.53
CA LEU A 260 -6.65 -11.93 12.84
C LEU A 260 -7.08 -11.10 11.63
N GLY A 261 -6.13 -10.55 10.88
CA GLY A 261 -6.40 -9.83 9.63
C GLY A 261 -7.08 -10.71 8.59
N GLN A 262 -6.56 -11.92 8.37
CA GLN A 262 -7.17 -12.91 7.48
C GLN A 262 -8.56 -13.33 7.95
N TRP A 263 -8.78 -13.52 9.25
CA TRP A 263 -10.11 -13.78 9.80
C TRP A 263 -11.07 -12.62 9.53
N ALA A 264 -10.63 -11.37 9.71
CA ALA A 264 -11.43 -10.18 9.45
C ALA A 264 -11.79 -10.05 7.95
N THR A 265 -10.83 -10.31 7.05
CA THR A 265 -11.08 -10.27 5.59
C THR A 265 -12.00 -11.38 5.07
N LYS A 266 -12.28 -12.41 5.88
CA LYS A 266 -13.23 -13.48 5.55
C LYS A 266 -14.64 -13.19 6.07
N GLN A 267 -14.85 -12.09 6.79
CA GLN A 267 -16.16 -11.74 7.35
C GLN A 267 -17.11 -11.24 6.26
N LYS A 268 -18.30 -11.87 6.21
CA LYS A 268 -19.37 -11.55 5.26
C LYS A 268 -20.45 -10.66 5.86
N SER A 269 -20.54 -10.61 7.19
CA SER A 269 -21.53 -9.81 7.91
C SER A 269 -21.36 -8.33 7.56
N GLU A 270 -22.45 -7.69 7.14
CA GLU A 270 -22.52 -6.25 6.87
C GLU A 270 -22.12 -5.44 8.10
N PHE A 271 -22.62 -5.83 9.27
CA PHE A 271 -22.27 -5.20 10.54
C PHE A 271 -20.77 -5.30 10.82
N MET A 272 -20.15 -6.48 10.64
CA MET A 272 -18.71 -6.62 10.84
C MET A 272 -17.89 -5.77 9.86
N GLN A 273 -18.31 -5.70 8.59
CA GLN A 273 -17.65 -4.83 7.60
C GLN A 273 -17.84 -3.35 7.94
N LEU A 274 -19.02 -2.95 8.43
CA LEU A 274 -19.26 -1.61 8.93
C LEU A 274 -18.33 -1.26 10.11
N MET A 275 -18.16 -2.19 11.05
CA MET A 275 -17.22 -2.03 12.17
C MET A 275 -15.78 -1.91 11.70
N MET A 276 -15.36 -2.70 10.70
CA MET A 276 -14.03 -2.57 10.08
C MET A 276 -13.84 -1.19 9.45
N LEU A 277 -14.84 -0.68 8.72
CA LEU A 277 -14.81 0.67 8.14
C LEU A 277 -14.77 1.75 9.24
N ALA A 278 -15.59 1.61 10.28
CA ALA A 278 -15.66 2.53 11.40
C ALA A 278 -14.32 2.63 12.15
N ASN A 279 -13.63 1.50 12.33
CA ASN A 279 -12.38 1.41 13.05
C ASN A 279 -11.15 1.77 12.19
N SER A 280 -11.32 1.94 10.87
CA SER A 280 -10.21 2.15 9.93
C SER A 280 -9.27 3.29 10.31
N GLU A 281 -9.77 4.42 10.83
CA GLU A 281 -8.91 5.52 11.27
C GLU A 281 -8.24 5.27 12.63
N ALA A 282 -8.98 4.68 13.58
CA ALA A 282 -8.46 4.41 14.92
C ALA A 282 -7.26 3.45 14.90
N GLU A 283 -7.27 2.51 13.95
CA GLU A 283 -6.17 1.59 13.64
C GLU A 283 -4.85 2.27 13.23
N PHE A 284 -4.87 3.58 12.94
CA PHE A 284 -3.71 4.35 12.52
C PHE A 284 -3.33 5.47 13.50
N PHE A 285 -4.04 5.61 14.62
CA PHE A 285 -3.79 6.67 15.59
C PHE A 285 -2.42 6.61 16.24
N ASN A 286 -1.77 5.44 16.27
CA ASN A 286 -0.38 5.31 16.71
C ASN A 286 0.63 6.02 15.78
N SER A 287 0.25 6.41 14.55
CA SER A 287 1.05 7.26 13.67
C SER A 287 0.85 8.75 13.91
N ALA A 288 -0.15 9.18 14.70
CA ALA A 288 -0.50 10.60 14.78
C ALA A 288 0.67 11.47 15.25
N THR A 289 1.43 11.00 16.24
CA THR A 289 2.57 11.72 16.83
C THR A 289 3.78 11.66 15.90
N VAL A 290 3.96 10.56 15.14
CA VAL A 290 4.97 10.45 14.08
C VAL A 290 4.71 11.49 12.99
N VAL A 291 3.49 11.53 12.45
CA VAL A 291 3.12 12.47 11.38
C VAL A 291 3.24 13.91 11.85
N MET A 292 2.79 14.21 13.08
CA MET A 292 2.95 15.54 13.69
C MET A 292 4.43 15.93 13.79
N ARG A 293 5.30 15.00 14.21
CA ARG A 293 6.74 15.27 14.33
C ARG A 293 7.36 15.56 12.97
N ARG A 294 7.09 14.70 11.97
CA ARG A 294 7.60 14.87 10.61
C ARG A 294 7.19 16.21 10.00
N LEU A 295 5.93 16.60 10.15
CA LEU A 295 5.47 17.90 9.64
C LEU A 295 6.12 19.06 10.40
N THR A 296 6.28 18.96 11.72
CA THR A 296 6.99 19.97 12.54
C THR A 296 8.43 20.17 12.07
N ASP A 297 9.16 19.08 11.84
CA ASP A 297 10.54 19.13 11.35
C ASP A 297 10.62 19.77 9.95
N LEU A 298 9.66 19.45 9.06
CA LEU A 298 9.59 20.05 7.72
C LEU A 298 9.22 21.54 7.74
N GLN A 299 8.37 21.97 8.67
CA GLN A 299 8.04 23.39 8.87
C GLN A 299 9.26 24.20 9.34
N ALA A 300 10.20 23.58 10.05
CA ALA A 300 11.46 24.19 10.44
C ALA A 300 12.55 24.15 9.33
N SER A 301 12.26 23.52 8.18
CA SER A 301 13.21 23.39 7.07
C SER A 301 13.18 24.60 6.13
N PRO A 302 14.20 24.78 5.25
CA PRO A 302 14.21 25.85 4.25
C PRO A 302 13.06 25.81 3.23
N THR A 303 12.30 24.71 3.18
CA THR A 303 11.15 24.56 2.27
C THR A 303 9.92 24.10 3.06
N PRO A 304 9.26 25.02 3.79
CA PRO A 304 8.12 24.68 4.63
C PRO A 304 6.95 24.14 3.80
N VAL A 305 6.13 23.30 4.42
CA VAL A 305 4.94 22.72 3.78
C VAL A 305 3.86 23.80 3.63
N HIS A 306 3.27 23.86 2.45
CA HIS A 306 2.23 24.84 2.09
C HIS A 306 0.81 24.26 2.18
N MET A 307 0.65 22.94 2.06
CA MET A 307 -0.65 22.26 2.16
C MET A 307 -0.48 20.81 2.59
N VAL A 308 -1.47 20.31 3.34
CA VAL A 308 -1.58 18.90 3.71
C VAL A 308 -2.67 18.21 2.88
N THR A 309 -2.34 17.10 2.24
CA THR A 309 -3.31 16.24 1.53
C THR A 309 -3.36 14.87 2.21
N TYR A 310 -4.52 14.28 2.42
CA TYR A 310 -4.62 13.03 3.18
C TYR A 310 -5.71 12.07 2.71
N GLY A 311 -5.49 10.77 2.91
CA GLY A 311 -6.46 9.71 2.61
C GLY A 311 -7.58 9.60 3.64
N PHE A 312 -8.64 8.86 3.31
CA PHE A 312 -9.80 8.67 4.19
C PHE A 312 -9.44 7.91 5.49
N THR A 313 -8.48 6.99 5.42
CA THR A 313 -7.97 6.21 6.57
C THR A 313 -7.23 7.05 7.60
N VAL A 314 -6.84 8.27 7.27
CA VAL A 314 -6.04 9.15 8.13
C VAL A 314 -6.66 10.54 8.23
N ALA A 315 -7.96 10.67 7.96
CA ALA A 315 -8.65 11.96 7.91
C ALA A 315 -8.55 12.76 9.22
N SER A 316 -8.70 12.08 10.36
CA SER A 316 -8.57 12.67 11.69
C SER A 316 -7.14 13.14 11.95
N ILE A 317 -6.14 12.36 11.55
CA ILE A 317 -4.71 12.73 11.67
C ILE A 317 -4.42 13.93 10.79
N GLY A 318 -4.84 13.88 9.52
CA GLY A 318 -4.68 14.97 8.56
C GLY A 318 -5.29 16.28 9.05
N LEU A 319 -6.51 16.24 9.61
CA LEU A 319 -7.15 17.40 10.21
C LEU A 319 -6.36 17.92 11.43
N MET A 320 -5.96 17.03 12.35
CA MET A 320 -5.20 17.41 13.55
C MET A 320 -3.89 18.12 13.22
N VAL A 321 -3.07 17.55 12.33
CA VAL A 321 -1.77 18.14 11.98
C VAL A 321 -1.96 19.46 11.22
N SER A 322 -2.99 19.55 10.38
CA SER A 322 -3.30 20.80 9.66
C SER A 322 -3.76 21.90 10.62
N GLU A 323 -4.59 21.60 11.61
CA GLU A 323 -5.02 22.56 12.62
C GLU A 323 -3.86 23.03 13.50
N LYS A 324 -3.00 22.12 13.96
CA LYS A 324 -1.84 22.45 14.79
C LYS A 324 -0.87 23.39 14.08
N HIS A 325 -0.63 23.16 12.79
CA HIS A 325 0.28 23.97 11.97
C HIS A 325 -0.41 25.09 11.19
N GLN A 326 -1.73 25.26 11.32
CA GLN A 326 -2.53 26.26 10.61
C GLN A 326 -2.39 26.20 9.08
N LEU A 327 -2.26 24.99 8.52
CA LEU A 327 -2.09 24.79 7.08
C LEU A 327 -3.43 24.55 6.38
N PRO A 328 -3.60 25.00 5.11
CA PRO A 328 -4.69 24.53 4.29
C PRO A 328 -4.56 23.02 4.06
N HIS A 329 -5.70 22.37 3.91
CA HIS A 329 -5.74 20.92 3.76
C HIS A 329 -6.86 20.45 2.85
N VAL A 330 -6.64 19.30 2.21
CA VAL A 330 -7.56 18.67 1.27
C VAL A 330 -7.61 17.16 1.54
N GLY A 331 -8.81 16.60 1.72
CA GLY A 331 -8.97 15.14 1.70
C GLY A 331 -8.89 14.61 0.28
N PHE A 332 -8.15 13.53 0.02
CA PHE A 332 -8.10 12.83 -1.26
C PHE A 332 -8.62 11.40 -1.09
N PHE A 333 -9.92 11.21 -1.34
CA PHE A 333 -10.67 10.07 -0.83
C PHE A 333 -11.01 9.08 -1.95
N LEU A 334 -10.37 7.92 -1.90
CA LEU A 334 -10.53 6.83 -2.87
C LEU A 334 -11.79 5.99 -2.61
N GLN A 335 -12.35 6.06 -1.40
CA GLN A 335 -13.55 5.32 -1.03
C GLN A 335 -14.65 6.30 -0.60
N PRO A 336 -15.56 6.70 -1.52
CA PRO A 336 -16.59 7.69 -1.24
C PRO A 336 -17.56 7.23 -0.14
N SER A 337 -17.77 5.91 0.02
CA SER A 337 -18.69 5.37 1.02
C SER A 337 -18.28 5.67 2.47
N SER A 338 -17.01 6.06 2.68
CA SER A 338 -16.51 6.53 3.98
C SER A 338 -17.02 7.92 4.38
N ILE A 339 -17.51 8.72 3.42
CA ILE A 339 -18.01 10.07 3.66
C ILE A 339 -19.45 9.99 4.20
N PRO A 340 -19.73 10.53 5.41
CA PRO A 340 -21.05 10.51 6.00
C PRO A 340 -22.10 11.22 5.14
N SER A 341 -23.29 10.64 5.08
CA SER A 341 -24.48 11.21 4.45
C SER A 341 -25.74 10.65 5.11
N ARG A 342 -26.83 11.41 5.13
CA ARG A 342 -28.16 10.95 5.57
C ARG A 342 -29.09 10.62 4.39
N ASP A 343 -28.55 10.64 3.18
CA ASP A 343 -29.30 10.29 1.98
C ASP A 343 -29.67 8.79 2.05
N PRO A 344 -30.97 8.41 2.01
CA PRO A 344 -31.39 7.03 2.16
C PRO A 344 -30.93 6.12 1.01
N ASN A 345 -30.53 6.70 -0.13
CA ASN A 345 -30.00 5.97 -1.27
C ASN A 345 -28.48 5.75 -1.16
N TRP A 346 -27.82 6.36 -0.17
CA TRP A 346 -26.40 6.24 0.07
C TRP A 346 -26.12 5.44 1.34
N THR A 347 -25.55 4.24 1.18
CA THR A 347 -25.18 3.37 2.31
C THR A 347 -23.66 3.28 2.46
N ALA A 348 -23.20 3.11 3.70
CA ALA A 348 -21.77 3.04 4.02
C ALA A 348 -21.13 1.75 3.50
N VAL A 349 -21.88 0.67 3.57
CA VAL A 349 -21.55 -0.65 3.05
C VAL A 349 -22.76 -1.13 2.26
N GLN A 350 -22.57 -1.52 1.00
CA GLN A 350 -23.67 -2.05 0.19
C GLN A 350 -24.05 -3.45 0.71
N ALA A 351 -25.33 -3.73 0.79
CA ALA A 351 -25.80 -5.05 1.22
C ALA A 351 -25.46 -6.12 0.18
N ILE A 352 -25.24 -7.36 0.62
CA ILE A 352 -25.15 -8.50 -0.30
C ILE A 352 -26.26 -9.47 0.08
N ASN A 353 -27.11 -9.82 -0.89
CA ASN A 353 -28.01 -10.96 -0.77
C ASN A 353 -27.18 -12.27 -0.71
N THR A 354 -26.73 -12.65 0.48
CA THR A 354 -25.96 -13.89 0.70
C THR A 354 -26.82 -15.12 0.94
N HIS A 355 -28.14 -14.99 1.11
CA HIS A 355 -29.05 -16.11 1.38
C HIS A 355 -30.27 -16.12 0.45
N GLY A 356 -30.77 -17.34 0.19
CA GLY A 356 -31.87 -17.59 -0.74
C GLY A 356 -33.14 -16.84 -0.37
N VAL A 357 -33.82 -16.38 -1.43
CA VAL A 357 -35.17 -15.80 -1.47
C VAL A 357 -36.04 -16.31 -0.30
N LEU A 358 -36.39 -15.43 0.66
CA LEU A 358 -37.38 -15.59 1.78
C LEU A 358 -36.87 -15.57 3.25
N SER A 359 -35.85 -14.79 3.62
CA SER A 359 -35.60 -14.47 5.04
C SER A 359 -36.21 -13.11 5.42
N LEU A 360 -37.23 -13.11 6.29
CA LEU A 360 -37.83 -11.91 6.88
C LEU A 360 -36.85 -11.10 7.75
N ILE A 361 -35.77 -11.74 8.19
CA ILE A 361 -34.70 -11.16 9.04
C ILE A 361 -33.83 -10.19 8.21
N ASP A 362 -33.64 -10.47 6.91
CA ASP A 362 -32.75 -9.71 6.03
C ASP A 362 -33.24 -8.27 5.82
N SER A 363 -34.56 -8.07 5.71
CA SER A 363 -35.16 -6.74 5.51
C SER A 363 -35.01 -5.79 6.71
N ILE A 364 -34.83 -6.36 7.91
CA ILE A 364 -34.63 -5.59 9.15
C ILE A 364 -33.14 -5.33 9.37
N GLU A 365 -32.23 -6.25 9.01
CA GLU A 365 -30.79 -6.03 9.09
C GLU A 365 -30.25 -5.08 8.00
N GLU A 366 -30.71 -5.19 6.74
CA GLU A 366 -30.12 -4.50 5.58
C GLU A 366 -30.10 -2.96 5.69
N LYS A 367 -31.14 -2.33 6.26
CA LYS A 367 -31.23 -0.86 6.33
C LYS A 367 -30.69 -0.26 7.62
N THR A 368 -30.77 -0.98 8.74
CA THR A 368 -30.19 -0.47 10.00
C THR A 368 -28.69 -0.70 10.07
N CYS A 369 -28.18 -1.85 9.62
CA CYS A 369 -26.76 -2.22 9.80
C CYS A 369 -25.80 -1.63 8.75
N THR A 370 -26.30 -0.92 7.74
CA THR A 370 -25.47 -0.34 6.65
C THR A 370 -25.56 1.19 6.55
N SER A 371 -26.43 1.82 7.35
CA SER A 371 -26.64 3.27 7.33
C SER A 371 -25.42 4.03 7.86
N HIS A 372 -25.24 5.26 7.38
CA HIS A 372 -24.22 6.17 7.90
C HIS A 372 -24.50 6.68 9.31
N ASP A 373 -25.75 6.64 9.79
CA ASP A 373 -26.06 6.96 11.19
C ASP A 373 -25.46 5.89 12.11
N VAL A 374 -25.59 4.59 11.76
CA VAL A 374 -24.94 3.50 12.49
C VAL A 374 -23.43 3.54 12.31
N LEU A 375 -22.93 3.82 11.09
CA LEU A 375 -21.49 4.05 10.89
C LEU A 375 -20.96 5.14 11.82
N GLY A 376 -21.67 6.27 11.90
CA GLY A 376 -21.29 7.42 12.73
C GLY A 376 -21.25 7.07 14.21
N TRP A 377 -22.21 6.29 14.69
CA TRP A 377 -22.21 5.77 16.06
C TRP A 377 -21.03 4.82 16.31
N CYS A 378 -20.82 3.82 15.45
CA CYS A 378 -19.71 2.87 15.55
C CYS A 378 -18.35 3.57 15.50
N LYS A 379 -18.20 4.55 14.59
CA LYS A 379 -16.99 5.36 14.43
C LYS A 379 -16.74 6.22 15.65
N THR A 380 -17.79 6.84 16.21
CA THR A 380 -17.68 7.60 17.47
C THR A 380 -17.20 6.69 18.61
N PHE A 381 -17.73 5.46 18.71
CA PHE A 381 -17.29 4.50 19.70
C PHE A 381 -15.81 4.10 19.51
N ALA A 382 -15.41 3.76 18.28
CA ALA A 382 -14.03 3.39 17.96
C ALA A 382 -13.04 4.54 18.23
N GLU A 383 -13.37 5.75 17.78
CA GLU A 383 -12.48 6.91 17.86
C GLU A 383 -12.42 7.55 19.25
N LYS A 384 -13.48 7.40 20.07
CA LYS A 384 -13.56 8.02 21.40
C LYS A 384 -13.43 7.04 22.56
N ASN A 385 -13.13 5.76 22.30
CA ASN A 385 -13.02 4.76 23.36
C ASN A 385 -12.12 5.27 24.51
N PRO A 386 -12.68 5.58 25.70
CA PRO A 386 -11.90 6.18 26.79
C PRO A 386 -10.89 5.20 27.39
N PHE A 387 -11.11 3.90 27.21
CA PHE A 387 -10.21 2.83 27.65
C PHE A 387 -9.08 2.58 26.65
N ALA A 388 -9.22 3.00 25.39
CA ALA A 388 -8.13 2.92 24.42
C ALA A 388 -7.03 3.93 24.80
N PHE A 389 -5.76 3.50 24.69
CA PHE A 389 -4.61 4.39 24.87
C PHE A 389 -4.64 5.50 23.80
N PHE A 390 -4.77 5.10 22.54
CA PHE A 390 -5.01 6.00 21.42
C PHE A 390 -6.51 6.20 21.23
N ASN A 391 -6.96 7.42 21.45
CA ASN A 391 -8.27 7.86 20.99
C ASN A 391 -8.16 9.30 20.49
N ARG A 392 -9.04 9.69 19.59
CA ARG A 392 -8.97 10.96 18.86
C ARG A 392 -8.91 12.15 19.82
N ASP A 393 -9.79 12.18 20.82
CA ASP A 393 -9.92 13.34 21.70
C ASP A 393 -8.72 13.45 22.68
N LYS A 394 -8.15 12.33 23.15
CA LYS A 394 -6.89 12.29 23.91
C LYS A 394 -5.72 12.82 23.08
N ILE A 395 -5.56 12.32 21.85
CA ILE A 395 -4.48 12.73 20.95
C ILE A 395 -4.59 14.22 20.63
N ARG A 396 -5.79 14.73 20.38
CA ARG A 396 -6.03 16.17 20.21
C ARG A 396 -5.59 16.95 21.45
N GLY A 397 -5.95 16.47 22.64
CA GLY A 397 -5.52 17.06 23.91
C GLY A 397 -4.00 17.11 24.09
N TRP A 398 -3.26 16.11 23.60
CA TRP A 398 -1.78 16.11 23.63
C TRP A 398 -1.15 17.26 22.84
N PHE A 399 -1.88 17.86 21.91
CA PHE A 399 -1.42 18.97 21.07
C PHE A 399 -2.18 20.28 21.31
N ASP A 400 -2.88 20.40 22.45
CA ASP A 400 -3.70 21.56 22.82
C ASP A 400 -4.84 21.85 21.82
N LEU A 401 -5.34 20.82 21.13
CA LEU A 401 -6.46 20.93 20.22
C LEU A 401 -7.77 20.54 20.93
N PRO A 402 -8.87 21.27 20.72
CA PRO A 402 -10.15 20.91 21.31
C PRO A 402 -10.68 19.61 20.69
N ALA A 403 -11.41 18.80 21.46
CA ALA A 403 -12.12 17.64 20.91
C ALA A 403 -13.00 18.06 19.73
N ALA A 404 -12.97 17.29 18.65
CA ALA A 404 -13.68 17.63 17.42
C ALA A 404 -14.08 16.36 16.68
N ASP A 405 -15.31 16.33 16.17
CA ASP A 405 -15.70 15.31 15.20
C ASP A 405 -15.13 15.64 13.83
N THR A 406 -14.35 14.72 13.25
CA THR A 406 -13.60 14.96 12.02
C THR A 406 -14.52 15.39 10.89
N TYR A 407 -15.55 14.62 10.56
CA TYR A 407 -16.41 14.89 9.40
C TYR A 407 -17.38 16.05 9.64
N ALA A 408 -17.91 16.21 10.86
CA ALA A 408 -18.69 17.39 11.20
C ALA A 408 -17.86 18.68 11.11
N THR A 409 -16.57 18.61 11.47
CA THR A 409 -15.63 19.74 11.35
C THR A 409 -15.32 20.04 9.89
N LEU A 410 -15.06 19.02 9.07
CA LEU A 410 -14.83 19.20 7.63
C LEU A 410 -16.05 19.84 6.95
N ARG A 411 -17.26 19.36 7.26
CA ARG A 411 -18.52 19.90 6.72
C ARG A 411 -18.78 21.33 7.19
N SER A 412 -18.76 21.58 8.51
CA SER A 412 -19.09 22.90 9.08
C SER A 412 -18.13 24.01 8.64
N ARG A 413 -16.86 23.66 8.38
CA ARG A 413 -15.85 24.61 7.88
C ARG A 413 -15.72 24.61 6.35
N GLY A 414 -16.55 23.85 5.64
CA GLY A 414 -16.51 23.75 4.18
C GLY A 414 -15.14 23.32 3.65
N ARG A 415 -14.45 22.40 4.33
CA ARG A 415 -13.13 21.91 3.92
C ARG A 415 -13.26 21.02 2.69
N PRO A 416 -12.32 21.11 1.73
CA PRO A 416 -12.44 20.36 0.48
C PRO A 416 -12.09 18.88 0.66
N ILE A 417 -12.86 18.04 -0.03
CA ILE A 417 -12.56 16.62 -0.26
C ILE A 417 -12.59 16.40 -1.77
N VAL A 418 -11.51 15.90 -2.33
CA VAL A 418 -11.39 15.48 -3.71
C VAL A 418 -11.60 13.97 -3.80
N ILE A 419 -12.53 13.56 -4.65
CA ILE A 419 -12.79 12.16 -4.98
C ILE A 419 -12.30 11.97 -6.43
N PRO A 420 -11.23 11.17 -6.66
CA PRO A 420 -10.69 10.91 -8.00
C PRO A 420 -11.58 9.92 -8.75
N MET A 421 -12.80 10.35 -9.03
CA MET A 421 -13.83 9.64 -9.77
C MET A 421 -14.63 10.64 -10.59
N ARG A 422 -15.07 10.22 -11.77
CA ARG A 422 -15.93 11.05 -12.63
C ARG A 422 -17.30 11.27 -11.99
N ARG A 423 -17.91 12.43 -12.24
CA ARG A 423 -19.18 12.85 -11.63
C ARG A 423 -20.34 11.89 -11.92
N ASP A 424 -20.31 11.21 -13.05
CA ASP A 424 -21.33 10.26 -13.50
C ASP A 424 -21.09 8.83 -13.00
N THR A 425 -20.04 8.57 -12.22
CA THR A 425 -19.74 7.24 -11.65
C THR A 425 -20.89 6.72 -10.78
N PHE A 426 -21.42 7.56 -9.89
CA PHE A 426 -22.51 7.25 -8.97
C PHE A 426 -23.35 8.51 -8.71
N GLU A 427 -24.57 8.32 -8.21
CA GLU A 427 -25.41 9.45 -7.81
C GLU A 427 -24.85 10.11 -6.55
N ARG A 428 -24.36 11.33 -6.69
CA ARG A 428 -23.83 12.11 -5.58
C ARG A 428 -24.93 12.33 -4.52
N PRO A 429 -24.69 11.99 -3.24
CA PRO A 429 -25.63 12.26 -2.16
C PRO A 429 -26.04 13.72 -2.08
N SER A 430 -27.33 13.94 -1.86
CA SER A 430 -27.96 15.27 -1.87
C SER A 430 -27.49 16.18 -0.73
N ASP A 431 -27.00 15.62 0.36
CA ASP A 431 -26.59 16.36 1.57
C ASP A 431 -25.07 16.62 1.68
N TRP A 432 -24.28 16.14 0.71
CA TRP A 432 -22.86 16.45 0.57
C TRP A 432 -22.62 17.91 0.21
N TRP A 433 -21.75 18.59 0.96
CA TRP A 433 -21.46 20.02 0.74
C TRP A 433 -20.65 20.27 -0.53
N ASP A 434 -20.76 21.48 -1.09
CA ASP A 434 -20.22 21.88 -2.41
C ASP A 434 -18.70 21.76 -2.56
N LYS A 435 -17.96 21.49 -1.48
CA LYS A 435 -16.51 21.29 -1.49
C LYS A 435 -16.10 19.82 -1.51
N ILE A 436 -17.05 18.89 -1.61
CA ILE A 436 -16.77 17.54 -2.10
C ILE A 436 -16.72 17.62 -3.63
N ILE A 437 -15.52 17.51 -4.20
CA ILE A 437 -15.21 17.73 -5.60
C ILE A 437 -14.89 16.38 -6.23
N MET A 438 -15.58 16.05 -7.32
CA MET A 438 -15.30 14.86 -8.13
C MET A 438 -14.44 15.28 -9.32
N THR A 439 -13.34 14.56 -9.58
CA THR A 439 -12.38 14.86 -10.64
C THR A 439 -12.42 13.76 -11.71
N ASP A 440 -11.28 13.13 -12.01
CA ASP A 440 -11.17 11.98 -12.89
C ASP A 440 -10.40 10.87 -12.15
N PHE A 441 -10.55 9.65 -12.64
CA PHE A 441 -9.85 8.49 -12.12
C PHE A 441 -8.34 8.66 -12.27
N ILE A 442 -7.59 8.35 -11.22
CA ILE A 442 -6.14 8.52 -11.21
C ILE A 442 -5.42 7.18 -11.29
N PHE A 443 -4.49 7.06 -12.23
CA PHE A 443 -3.69 5.86 -12.45
C PHE A 443 -2.21 6.17 -12.40
N LEU A 444 -1.44 5.24 -11.84
CA LEU A 444 0.02 5.28 -11.93
C LEU A 444 0.44 4.50 -13.18
N ARG A 445 0.74 5.20 -14.26
CA ARG A 445 1.34 4.61 -15.47
C ARG A 445 2.86 4.63 -15.34
N SER A 446 3.51 3.54 -15.71
CA SER A 446 4.98 3.46 -15.76
C SER A 446 5.49 4.38 -16.88
N GLY A 447 6.21 5.45 -16.52
CA GLY A 447 6.86 6.34 -17.48
C GLY A 447 8.11 5.72 -18.07
N ALA A 448 7.97 4.82 -19.04
CA ALA A 448 8.98 4.45 -20.05
C ALA A 448 8.43 3.33 -20.93
N GLY A 449 8.29 3.60 -22.23
CA GLY A 449 8.03 2.66 -23.34
C GLY A 449 7.80 1.19 -22.96
N GLY A 450 6.62 0.89 -22.41
CA GLY A 450 6.21 -0.48 -22.17
C GLY A 450 6.22 -1.24 -23.50
N SER A 451 6.83 -2.42 -23.49
CA SER A 451 6.61 -3.39 -24.56
C SER A 451 5.10 -3.56 -24.75
N ASN A 452 4.60 -3.49 -25.98
CA ASN A 452 3.21 -3.88 -26.30
C ASN A 452 2.98 -5.40 -26.18
N SER A 453 3.97 -6.13 -25.64
CA SER A 453 3.95 -7.57 -25.45
C SER A 453 3.90 -7.90 -23.97
N LEU A 454 3.04 -8.85 -23.62
CA LEU A 454 2.90 -9.42 -22.27
C LEU A 454 4.00 -10.45 -21.98
N GLY A 455 4.70 -10.90 -23.03
CA GLY A 455 5.63 -12.01 -23.00
C GLY A 455 4.90 -13.36 -23.03
N GLU A 456 5.65 -14.41 -23.36
CA GLU A 456 5.15 -15.78 -23.22
C GLU A 456 4.96 -16.13 -21.74
N PRO A 457 3.91 -16.90 -21.39
CA PRO A 457 3.00 -17.62 -22.29
C PRO A 457 1.74 -16.83 -22.73
N LEU A 458 1.59 -15.56 -22.35
CA LEU A 458 0.35 -14.80 -22.56
C LEU A 458 0.16 -14.38 -24.02
N ASP A 459 1.20 -13.90 -24.68
CA ASP A 459 1.14 -13.47 -26.08
C ASP A 459 0.65 -14.63 -26.98
N GLY A 460 1.34 -15.78 -26.95
CA GLY A 460 0.93 -16.95 -27.71
C GLY A 460 -0.45 -17.51 -27.30
N PHE A 461 -0.86 -17.39 -26.04
CA PHE A 461 -2.22 -17.78 -25.63
C PHE A 461 -3.29 -16.91 -26.31
N ILE A 462 -3.08 -15.59 -26.33
CA ILE A 462 -4.00 -14.63 -26.95
C ILE A 462 -4.02 -14.80 -28.47
N GLU A 463 -2.87 -15.01 -29.10
CA GLU A 463 -2.80 -15.23 -30.56
C GLU A 463 -3.60 -16.47 -30.97
N ARG A 464 -3.33 -17.63 -30.34
CA ARG A 464 -4.12 -18.86 -30.57
C ARG A 464 -5.59 -18.66 -30.23
N ALA A 465 -5.89 -17.79 -29.26
CA ALA A 465 -7.25 -17.43 -28.91
C ALA A 465 -8.00 -16.79 -30.08
N ARG A 466 -7.35 -15.84 -30.75
CA ARG A 466 -7.89 -15.12 -31.91
C ARG A 466 -7.93 -15.99 -33.16
N GLU A 467 -6.92 -16.81 -33.42
CA GLU A 467 -6.90 -17.72 -34.56
C GLU A 467 -8.08 -18.70 -34.57
N ALA A 468 -8.48 -19.21 -33.39
CA ALA A 468 -9.64 -20.09 -33.30
C ALA A 468 -10.98 -19.35 -33.06
N GLY A 469 -11.02 -18.02 -33.25
CA GLY A 469 -12.24 -17.22 -33.11
C GLY A 469 -12.89 -17.30 -31.73
N ALA A 470 -12.10 -17.44 -30.66
CA ALA A 470 -12.63 -17.50 -29.31
C ALA A 470 -12.73 -16.11 -28.67
N ASN A 471 -13.72 -15.99 -27.79
CA ASN A 471 -13.82 -14.92 -26.82
C ASN A 471 -12.78 -15.12 -25.72
N LEU A 472 -12.28 -14.01 -25.18
CA LEU A 472 -11.33 -13.98 -24.07
C LEU A 472 -11.97 -13.38 -22.82
N ALA A 473 -11.95 -14.13 -21.73
CA ALA A 473 -12.31 -13.63 -20.41
C ALA A 473 -11.08 -13.44 -19.53
N LEU A 474 -11.04 -12.33 -18.78
CA LEU A 474 -10.11 -12.16 -17.68
C LEU A 474 -10.84 -12.34 -16.35
N MET A 475 -10.35 -13.24 -15.51
CA MET A 475 -10.68 -13.32 -14.10
C MET A 475 -9.49 -12.83 -13.26
N THR A 476 -9.70 -11.85 -12.38
CA THR A 476 -8.64 -11.38 -11.48
C THR A 476 -9.15 -10.96 -10.10
N PHE A 477 -8.51 -11.54 -9.08
CA PHE A 477 -8.71 -11.15 -7.68
C PHE A 477 -7.51 -10.39 -7.11
N SER A 478 -6.56 -10.00 -7.96
CA SER A 478 -5.34 -9.28 -7.57
C SER A 478 -4.64 -9.94 -6.37
N SER A 479 -4.51 -9.26 -5.23
CA SER A 479 -3.92 -9.78 -4.00
C SER A 479 -4.92 -10.38 -3.01
N MET A 480 -6.22 -10.40 -3.35
CA MET A 480 -7.26 -10.90 -2.45
C MET A 480 -7.12 -12.43 -2.23
N PRO A 481 -7.30 -12.92 -0.99
CA PRO A 481 -7.11 -14.33 -0.66
C PRO A 481 -8.32 -15.17 -1.09
N VAL A 482 -8.42 -15.47 -2.39
CA VAL A 482 -9.46 -16.36 -2.95
C VAL A 482 -8.89 -17.76 -3.14
N ALA A 483 -9.54 -18.77 -2.57
CA ALA A 483 -9.13 -20.18 -2.68
C ALA A 483 -8.96 -20.60 -4.15
N ARG A 484 -7.78 -21.14 -4.49
CA ARG A 484 -7.45 -21.58 -5.85
C ARG A 484 -8.44 -22.65 -6.32
N ALA A 485 -8.89 -23.54 -5.44
CA ALA A 485 -9.89 -24.54 -5.79
C ALA A 485 -11.20 -23.91 -6.32
N THR A 486 -11.63 -22.79 -5.75
CA THR A 486 -12.84 -22.06 -6.20
C THR A 486 -12.62 -21.37 -7.54
N VAL A 487 -11.45 -20.75 -7.73
CA VAL A 487 -11.06 -20.15 -9.02
C VAL A 487 -11.11 -21.20 -10.13
N LEU A 488 -10.49 -22.35 -9.91
CA LEU A 488 -10.41 -23.42 -10.90
C LEU A 488 -11.80 -23.99 -11.23
N ARG A 489 -12.66 -24.23 -10.23
CA ARG A 489 -14.04 -24.68 -10.50
C ARG A 489 -14.83 -23.69 -11.35
N CYS A 490 -14.74 -22.39 -11.04
CA CYS A 490 -15.39 -21.36 -11.85
C CYS A 490 -14.82 -21.33 -13.29
N ALA A 491 -13.49 -21.37 -13.44
CA ALA A 491 -12.82 -21.35 -14.73
C ALA A 491 -13.19 -22.58 -15.58
N ILE A 492 -13.12 -23.78 -15.00
CA ILE A 492 -13.48 -25.04 -15.67
C ILE A 492 -14.92 -24.98 -16.15
N LYS A 493 -15.85 -24.57 -15.27
CA LYS A 493 -17.27 -24.50 -15.58
C LYS A 493 -17.53 -23.53 -16.74
N MET A 494 -17.01 -22.30 -16.66
CA MET A 494 -17.18 -21.31 -17.72
C MET A 494 -16.57 -21.76 -19.05
N VAL A 495 -15.34 -22.30 -19.05
CA VAL A 495 -14.69 -22.73 -20.29
C VAL A 495 -15.40 -23.93 -20.92
N LYS A 496 -15.87 -24.90 -20.13
CA LYS A 496 -16.50 -26.12 -20.67
C LYS A 496 -17.96 -25.96 -21.04
N GLU A 497 -18.71 -25.15 -20.29
CA GLU A 497 -20.18 -25.09 -20.37
C GLU A 497 -20.71 -23.77 -20.95
N CYS A 498 -19.85 -22.79 -21.25
CA CYS A 498 -20.29 -21.59 -21.96
C CYS A 498 -20.82 -21.98 -23.36
N ALA A 499 -21.95 -21.38 -23.74
CA ALA A 499 -22.57 -21.58 -25.04
C ALA A 499 -21.73 -21.00 -26.20
N PHE A 500 -20.74 -20.17 -25.87
CA PHE A 500 -19.85 -19.51 -26.82
C PHE A 500 -18.42 -20.02 -26.66
N ASN A 501 -17.65 -19.98 -27.74
CA ASN A 501 -16.24 -20.35 -27.71
C ASN A 501 -15.48 -19.40 -26.79
N LEU A 502 -15.13 -19.89 -25.59
CA LEU A 502 -14.50 -19.10 -24.52
C LEU A 502 -13.15 -19.69 -24.15
N ARG A 503 -12.18 -18.79 -23.97
CA ARG A 503 -10.88 -19.02 -23.35
C ARG A 503 -10.71 -18.07 -22.17
N LEU A 504 -10.11 -18.56 -21.09
CA LEU A 504 -10.04 -17.80 -19.84
C LEU A 504 -8.59 -17.63 -19.36
N ILE A 505 -8.27 -16.39 -19.01
CA ILE A 505 -7.03 -16.02 -18.31
C ILE A 505 -7.40 -15.73 -16.86
N TYR A 506 -6.77 -16.44 -15.93
CA TYR A 506 -6.77 -16.06 -14.52
C TYR A 506 -5.46 -15.35 -14.17
N ALA A 507 -5.54 -14.13 -13.67
CA ALA A 507 -4.39 -13.33 -13.24
C ALA A 507 -4.50 -12.97 -11.76
N GLY A 508 -3.69 -13.56 -10.89
CA GLY A 508 -3.73 -13.25 -9.46
C GLY A 508 -2.82 -14.14 -8.60
N LYS A 509 -2.65 -13.76 -7.33
CA LYS A 509 -1.83 -14.52 -6.39
C LYS A 509 -2.42 -15.91 -6.15
N ARG A 510 -1.66 -16.94 -6.50
CA ARG A 510 -2.02 -18.35 -6.22
C ARG A 510 -2.06 -18.58 -4.72
N GLN A 511 -3.17 -19.11 -4.23
CA GLN A 511 -3.30 -19.55 -2.84
C GLN A 511 -2.78 -20.99 -2.71
N LEU A 512 -2.19 -21.30 -1.56
CA LEU A 512 -1.66 -22.63 -1.23
C LEU A 512 -2.73 -23.45 -0.48
N ASP A 513 -3.94 -23.47 -1.00
CA ASP A 513 -5.06 -24.27 -0.48
C ASP A 513 -5.13 -25.66 -1.12
N PHE A 514 -5.86 -26.57 -0.48
CA PHE A 514 -6.11 -27.90 -1.02
C PHE A 514 -6.99 -27.83 -2.26
N VAL A 515 -6.46 -28.30 -3.39
CA VAL A 515 -7.22 -28.46 -4.65
C VAL A 515 -7.49 -29.95 -4.88
N PRO A 516 -8.76 -30.36 -5.09
CA PRO A 516 -9.07 -31.74 -5.44
C PRO A 516 -8.37 -32.19 -6.73
N GLU A 517 -7.83 -33.41 -6.75
CA GLU A 517 -7.06 -33.94 -7.90
C GLU A 517 -7.84 -33.90 -9.22
N ALA A 518 -9.15 -34.20 -9.18
CA ALA A 518 -10.00 -34.11 -10.36
C ALA A 518 -10.13 -32.67 -10.92
N VAL A 519 -10.14 -31.66 -10.04
CA VAL A 519 -10.19 -30.25 -10.43
C VAL A 519 -8.85 -29.84 -11.05
N GLU A 520 -7.73 -30.23 -10.43
CA GLU A 520 -6.39 -29.95 -10.95
C GLU A 520 -6.19 -30.61 -12.33
N ALA A 521 -6.55 -31.88 -12.47
CA ALA A 521 -6.44 -32.62 -13.73
C ALA A 521 -7.29 -31.99 -14.84
N CYS A 522 -8.51 -31.54 -14.52
CA CYS A 522 -9.37 -30.87 -15.50
C CYS A 522 -8.84 -29.49 -15.89
N ALA A 523 -8.33 -28.70 -14.94
CA ALA A 523 -7.70 -27.40 -15.23
C ALA A 523 -6.43 -27.58 -16.09
N LYS A 524 -5.63 -28.62 -15.80
CA LYS A 524 -4.47 -28.97 -16.60
C LYS A 524 -4.85 -29.36 -18.02
N ALA A 525 -5.86 -30.21 -18.21
CA ALA A 525 -6.33 -30.57 -19.55
C ALA A 525 -6.75 -29.34 -20.37
N LEU A 526 -7.53 -28.42 -19.77
CA LEU A 526 -7.90 -27.16 -20.43
C LEU A 526 -6.69 -26.26 -20.73
N SER A 527 -5.65 -26.31 -19.90
CA SER A 527 -4.41 -25.57 -20.15
C SER A 527 -3.62 -26.17 -21.31
N ASP A 528 -3.51 -27.49 -21.37
CA ASP A 528 -2.85 -28.22 -22.45
C ASP A 528 -3.60 -28.04 -23.79
N GLU A 529 -4.93 -27.88 -23.76
CA GLU A 529 -5.77 -27.51 -24.91
C GLU A 529 -5.67 -26.02 -25.31
N GLY A 530 -4.96 -25.18 -24.54
CA GLY A 530 -4.87 -23.74 -24.79
C GLY A 530 -6.20 -23.00 -24.58
N ARG A 531 -7.03 -23.47 -23.65
CA ARG A 531 -8.34 -22.87 -23.31
C ARG A 531 -8.38 -22.18 -21.95
N PHE A 532 -7.43 -22.49 -21.07
CA PHE A 532 -7.27 -21.86 -19.77
C PHE A 532 -5.79 -21.55 -19.51
N ILE A 533 -5.50 -20.43 -18.85
CA ILE A 533 -4.16 -20.15 -18.35
C ILE A 533 -4.23 -19.40 -17.02
N GLU A 534 -3.34 -19.75 -16.10
CA GLU A 534 -3.20 -19.12 -14.79
C GLU A 534 -1.82 -18.47 -14.66
N VAL A 535 -1.79 -17.15 -14.48
CA VAL A 535 -0.58 -16.35 -14.27
C VAL A 535 -0.66 -15.60 -12.94
N GLU A 536 0.49 -15.37 -12.30
CA GLU A 536 0.50 -14.61 -11.04
C GLU A 536 0.34 -13.10 -11.24
N LYS A 537 0.87 -12.58 -12.36
CA LYS A 537 0.89 -11.17 -12.70
C LYS A 537 0.78 -11.00 -14.22
N ALA A 538 0.16 -9.90 -14.63
CA ALA A 538 0.14 -9.43 -16.01
C ALA A 538 0.12 -7.89 -16.00
N ASP A 539 0.64 -7.27 -17.05
CA ASP A 539 0.43 -5.84 -17.27
C ASP A 539 -1.01 -5.63 -17.77
N PHE A 540 -1.86 -5.09 -16.91
CA PHE A 540 -3.27 -4.85 -17.24
C PHE A 540 -3.45 -3.80 -18.32
N GLY A 541 -2.53 -2.84 -18.45
CA GLY A 541 -2.56 -1.85 -19.53
C GLY A 541 -2.39 -2.49 -20.91
N VAL A 542 -1.65 -3.59 -21.00
CA VAL A 542 -1.46 -4.36 -22.24
C VAL A 542 -2.51 -5.46 -22.37
N LEU A 543 -2.87 -6.14 -21.28
CA LEU A 543 -3.78 -7.30 -21.30
C LEU A 543 -5.25 -6.93 -21.55
N PHE A 544 -5.75 -5.88 -20.91
CA PHE A 544 -7.18 -5.54 -20.90
C PHE A 544 -7.75 -5.26 -22.29
N PRO A 545 -7.06 -4.55 -23.21
CA PRO A 545 -7.52 -4.33 -24.58
C PRO A 545 -7.83 -5.62 -25.36
N HIS A 546 -7.25 -6.75 -24.96
CA HIS A 546 -7.50 -8.04 -25.61
C HIS A 546 -8.72 -8.78 -25.05
N MET A 547 -9.36 -8.32 -23.97
CA MET A 547 -10.42 -9.07 -23.30
C MET A 547 -11.80 -8.68 -23.83
N ASP A 548 -12.70 -9.66 -23.88
CA ASP A 548 -14.08 -9.49 -24.32
C ASP A 548 -15.04 -9.32 -23.13
N ILE A 549 -14.71 -9.89 -21.97
CA ILE A 549 -15.44 -9.75 -20.69
C ILE A 549 -14.49 -9.77 -19.48
N PHE A 550 -14.92 -9.15 -18.37
CA PHE A 550 -14.13 -9.04 -17.15
C PHE A 550 -14.86 -9.60 -15.92
N ILE A 551 -14.12 -10.33 -15.08
CA ILE A 551 -14.54 -10.82 -13.77
C ILE A 551 -13.50 -10.31 -12.75
N VAL A 552 -13.88 -9.32 -11.96
CA VAL A 552 -12.95 -8.59 -11.09
C VAL A 552 -13.39 -8.61 -9.63
N HIS A 553 -12.45 -8.46 -8.70
CA HIS A 553 -12.76 -8.39 -7.26
C HIS A 553 -13.54 -7.16 -6.79
N GLY A 554 -13.60 -6.09 -7.60
CA GLY A 554 -14.25 -4.84 -7.20
C GLY A 554 -13.32 -3.79 -6.60
N GLY A 555 -11.99 -3.96 -6.64
CA GLY A 555 -11.08 -2.87 -6.28
C GLY A 555 -11.14 -1.73 -7.28
N LEU A 556 -11.09 -0.48 -6.81
CA LEU A 556 -11.25 0.73 -7.63
C LEU A 556 -10.43 0.71 -8.92
N GLY A 557 -9.11 0.53 -8.81
CA GLY A 557 -8.20 0.60 -9.96
C GLY A 557 -8.54 -0.43 -11.03
N THR A 558 -8.58 -1.71 -10.65
CA THR A 558 -8.86 -2.83 -11.57
C THR A 558 -10.26 -2.72 -12.18
N THR A 559 -11.25 -2.31 -11.40
CA THR A 559 -12.64 -2.23 -11.87
C THR A 559 -12.79 -1.12 -12.89
N VAL A 560 -12.26 0.08 -12.61
CA VAL A 560 -12.36 1.20 -13.55
C VAL A 560 -11.56 0.94 -14.82
N GLU A 561 -10.37 0.33 -14.73
CA GLU A 561 -9.63 -0.06 -15.93
C GLU A 561 -10.40 -1.05 -16.81
N ALA A 562 -11.13 -2.00 -16.21
CA ALA A 562 -11.99 -2.92 -16.95
C ALA A 562 -13.18 -2.19 -17.60
N LEU A 563 -13.83 -1.28 -16.86
CA LEU A 563 -14.96 -0.49 -17.35
C LEU A 563 -14.58 0.43 -18.52
N ARG A 564 -13.36 0.99 -18.52
CA ARG A 564 -12.81 1.77 -19.64
C ARG A 564 -12.68 0.99 -20.95
N MET A 565 -12.62 -0.35 -20.89
CA MET A 565 -12.62 -1.18 -22.09
C MET A 565 -14.01 -1.31 -22.74
N LYS A 566 -15.05 -0.76 -22.10
CA LYS A 566 -16.44 -0.78 -22.60
C LYS A 566 -16.93 -2.19 -22.89
N ARG A 567 -16.57 -3.12 -22.01
CA ARG A 567 -16.95 -4.54 -22.04
C ARG A 567 -17.78 -4.91 -20.81
N PRO A 568 -18.66 -5.93 -20.91
CA PRO A 568 -19.36 -6.46 -19.75
C PRO A 568 -18.40 -6.81 -18.62
N THR A 569 -18.72 -6.34 -17.42
CA THR A 569 -17.84 -6.45 -16.24
C THR A 569 -18.65 -6.92 -15.04
N CYS A 570 -18.30 -8.08 -14.50
CA CYS A 570 -18.86 -8.64 -13.28
C CYS A 570 -17.92 -8.43 -12.10
N VAL A 571 -18.48 -8.05 -10.95
CA VAL A 571 -17.75 -7.95 -9.69
C VAL A 571 -18.07 -9.16 -8.81
N THR A 572 -17.05 -9.93 -8.45
CA THR A 572 -17.16 -11.08 -7.54
C THR A 572 -15.87 -11.25 -6.76
N GLY A 573 -15.91 -11.83 -5.58
CA GLY A 573 -14.76 -11.98 -4.70
C GLY A 573 -15.20 -12.12 -3.25
N PRO A 574 -14.33 -11.80 -2.29
CA PRO A 574 -14.70 -11.66 -0.88
C PRO A 574 -15.70 -10.51 -0.63
N LEU A 575 -15.81 -9.55 -1.57
CA LEU A 575 -16.73 -8.41 -1.52
C LEU A 575 -16.61 -7.64 -0.20
N LEU A 576 -15.39 -7.20 0.09
CA LEU A 576 -15.09 -6.34 1.25
C LEU A 576 -15.27 -4.87 0.89
N LEU A 577 -15.96 -4.10 1.74
CA LEU A 577 -15.99 -2.64 1.71
C LEU A 577 -16.24 -2.05 0.31
N ASP A 578 -15.23 -1.43 -0.30
CA ASP A 578 -15.27 -0.76 -1.61
C ASP A 578 -15.64 -1.71 -2.76
N GLN A 579 -15.37 -3.01 -2.61
CA GLN A 579 -15.72 -4.03 -3.61
C GLN A 579 -17.23 -4.15 -3.80
N ARG A 580 -18.00 -3.99 -2.72
CA ARG A 580 -19.47 -4.01 -2.80
C ARG A 580 -19.98 -2.74 -3.49
N PHE A 581 -19.39 -1.60 -3.17
CA PHE A 581 -19.70 -0.33 -3.84
C PHE A 581 -19.48 -0.44 -5.35
N TRP A 582 -18.31 -0.92 -5.79
CA TRP A 582 -18.01 -1.09 -7.21
C TRP A 582 -18.89 -2.15 -7.88
N GLY A 583 -19.24 -3.22 -7.16
CA GLY A 583 -20.23 -4.19 -7.62
C GLY A 583 -21.60 -3.59 -7.88
N SER A 584 -22.11 -2.78 -6.94
CA SER A 584 -23.36 -2.05 -7.11
C SER A 584 -23.28 -1.04 -8.25
N VAL A 585 -22.17 -0.31 -8.41
CA VAL A 585 -21.97 0.60 -9.54
C VAL A 585 -22.05 -0.14 -10.87
N CYS A 586 -21.33 -1.25 -11.04
CA CYS A 586 -21.39 -2.06 -12.27
C CYS A 586 -22.82 -2.53 -12.56
N HIS A 587 -23.54 -3.02 -11.54
CA HIS A 587 -24.91 -3.48 -11.71
C HIS A 587 -25.88 -2.34 -12.08
N GLN A 588 -25.84 -1.21 -11.35
CA GLN A 588 -26.71 -0.06 -11.59
C GLN A 588 -26.47 0.60 -12.95
N LYS A 589 -25.23 0.57 -13.44
CA LYS A 589 -24.88 1.01 -14.79
C LYS A 589 -25.29 0.03 -15.88
N GLY A 590 -25.79 -1.15 -15.49
CA GLY A 590 -26.26 -2.19 -16.40
C GLY A 590 -25.13 -2.84 -17.19
N VAL A 591 -23.88 -2.80 -16.72
CA VAL A 591 -22.73 -3.37 -17.44
C VAL A 591 -22.41 -4.81 -17.01
N GLY A 592 -23.15 -5.34 -16.03
CA GLY A 592 -22.99 -6.68 -15.54
C GLY A 592 -24.08 -7.07 -14.53
N MET A 593 -23.99 -8.32 -14.07
CA MET A 593 -24.89 -8.87 -13.07
C MET A 593 -24.71 -8.21 -11.69
N PRO A 594 -25.68 -8.34 -10.76
CA PRO A 594 -25.49 -7.98 -9.36
C PRO A 594 -24.22 -8.61 -8.77
N PRO A 595 -23.51 -7.95 -7.84
CA PRO A 595 -22.31 -8.53 -7.26
C PRO A 595 -22.63 -9.79 -6.46
N VAL A 596 -21.84 -10.84 -6.70
CA VAL A 596 -22.02 -12.15 -6.04
C VAL A 596 -20.75 -12.51 -5.29
N HIS A 597 -20.89 -12.91 -4.03
CA HIS A 597 -19.76 -13.39 -3.23
C HIS A 597 -19.16 -14.64 -3.88
N ILE A 598 -17.84 -14.78 -3.84
CA ILE A 598 -17.10 -15.84 -4.56
C ILE A 598 -17.59 -17.27 -4.26
N ASP A 599 -18.01 -17.52 -3.03
CA ASP A 599 -18.58 -18.82 -2.62
C ASP A 599 -19.86 -19.21 -3.38
N ASN A 600 -20.62 -18.23 -3.88
CA ASN A 600 -21.83 -18.46 -4.66
C ASN A 600 -21.59 -18.25 -6.17
N PHE A 601 -20.45 -17.68 -6.56
CA PHE A 601 -20.19 -17.31 -7.95
C PHE A 601 -20.09 -18.51 -8.88
N GLU A 602 -19.66 -19.69 -8.41
CA GLU A 602 -19.65 -20.91 -9.22
C GLU A 602 -21.05 -21.28 -9.76
N GLN A 603 -22.12 -20.91 -9.04
CA GLN A 603 -23.50 -21.16 -9.46
C GLN A 603 -23.96 -20.13 -10.51
N GLU A 604 -23.43 -18.92 -10.44
CA GLU A 604 -23.86 -17.77 -11.26
C GLU A 604 -22.93 -17.50 -12.45
N CYS A 605 -21.72 -18.05 -12.48
CA CYS A 605 -20.70 -17.69 -13.46
C CYS A 605 -21.14 -17.98 -14.90
N LEU A 606 -21.94 -19.03 -15.13
CA LEU A 606 -22.51 -19.35 -16.45
C LEU A 606 -23.55 -18.33 -16.91
N LYS A 607 -24.38 -17.83 -15.99
CA LYS A 607 -25.34 -16.77 -16.30
C LYS A 607 -24.59 -15.54 -16.80
N PHE A 608 -23.51 -15.16 -16.12
CA PHE A 608 -22.69 -14.03 -16.54
C PHE A 608 -22.05 -14.25 -17.92
N VAL A 609 -21.28 -15.32 -18.13
CA VAL A 609 -20.54 -15.48 -19.39
C VAL A 609 -21.46 -15.68 -20.59
N ASN A 610 -22.59 -16.41 -20.42
CA ASN A 610 -23.55 -16.56 -21.50
C ASN A 610 -24.26 -15.25 -21.80
N GLY A 611 -24.77 -14.54 -20.78
CA GLY A 611 -25.43 -13.25 -20.99
C GLY A 611 -24.51 -12.18 -21.58
N ALA A 612 -23.24 -12.15 -21.17
CA ALA A 612 -22.26 -11.17 -21.64
C ALA A 612 -21.77 -11.44 -23.08
N LEU A 613 -21.68 -12.71 -23.49
CA LEU A 613 -21.16 -13.12 -24.79
C LEU A 613 -22.25 -13.36 -25.84
N ASP A 614 -23.53 -13.44 -25.45
CA ASP A 614 -24.63 -13.59 -26.40
C ASP A 614 -24.73 -12.41 -27.37
N PRO A 615 -24.62 -12.63 -28.70
CA PRO A 615 -24.83 -11.59 -29.71
C PRO A 615 -26.20 -10.91 -29.66
N ALA A 616 -27.22 -11.60 -29.14
CA ALA A 616 -28.55 -11.03 -28.93
C ALA A 616 -28.61 -10.04 -27.76
N ASP A 617 -27.58 -10.00 -26.90
CA ASP A 617 -27.46 -9.15 -25.72
C ASP A 617 -28.76 -9.10 -24.88
N PRO A 618 -29.31 -10.26 -24.45
CA PRO A 618 -30.61 -10.33 -23.80
C PRO A 618 -30.68 -9.55 -22.48
N GLU A 619 -29.53 -9.38 -21.82
CA GLU A 619 -29.38 -8.61 -20.58
C GLU A 619 -29.05 -7.13 -20.84
N GLY A 620 -28.72 -6.75 -22.09
CA GLY A 620 -28.32 -5.40 -22.48
C GLY A 620 -26.94 -4.96 -21.99
N TRP A 621 -26.16 -5.87 -21.38
CA TRP A 621 -24.88 -5.53 -20.75
C TRP A 621 -23.84 -5.00 -21.72
N ARG A 622 -23.82 -5.53 -22.95
CA ARG A 622 -22.86 -5.10 -23.96
C ARG A 622 -23.21 -3.71 -24.47
N ALA A 623 -24.46 -3.49 -24.84
CA ALA A 623 -24.94 -2.18 -25.27
C ALA A 623 -24.67 -1.13 -24.19
N LYS A 624 -25.01 -1.43 -22.93
CA LYS A 624 -24.76 -0.53 -21.79
C LYS A 624 -23.28 -0.26 -21.58
N ALA A 625 -22.42 -1.29 -21.62
CA ALA A 625 -20.98 -1.10 -21.48
C ALA A 625 -20.40 -0.19 -22.58
N GLN A 626 -20.92 -0.24 -23.80
CA GLN A 626 -20.53 0.65 -24.90
C GLN A 626 -21.02 2.09 -24.73
N GLU A 627 -22.23 2.27 -24.19
CA GLU A 627 -22.86 3.58 -23.92
C GLU A 627 -22.17 4.37 -22.80
N GLN A 628 -21.64 3.69 -21.77
CA GLN A 628 -21.00 4.37 -20.64
C GLN A 628 -19.68 5.04 -21.05
N ASP A 629 -19.40 6.18 -20.42
CA ASP A 629 -18.13 6.89 -20.54
C ASP A 629 -17.34 6.81 -19.22
N TRP A 630 -16.23 6.09 -19.25
CA TRP A 630 -15.33 5.91 -18.10
C TRP A 630 -14.01 6.69 -18.25
N GLY A 631 -13.95 7.61 -19.21
CA GLY A 631 -12.74 8.33 -19.60
C GLY A 631 -11.90 7.60 -20.66
N ASP A 632 -10.89 8.29 -21.18
CA ASP A 632 -9.99 7.76 -22.20
C ASP A 632 -9.00 6.76 -21.59
N THR A 633 -8.76 5.63 -22.27
CA THR A 633 -7.77 4.63 -21.87
C THR A 633 -6.33 5.15 -21.97
N ALA A 634 -6.09 6.13 -22.83
CA ALA A 634 -4.80 6.81 -22.97
C ALA A 634 -4.53 7.83 -21.84
N GLU A 635 -5.56 8.29 -21.15
CA GLU A 635 -5.43 9.25 -20.05
C GLU A 635 -5.29 8.54 -18.69
N ASP A 636 -4.38 9.05 -17.86
CA ASP A 636 -4.15 8.57 -16.50
C ASP A 636 -4.89 9.40 -15.43
N GLY A 637 -5.60 10.45 -15.84
CA GLY A 637 -6.33 11.41 -15.00
C GLY A 637 -5.46 12.17 -13.98
N VAL A 638 -4.13 12.03 -14.02
CA VAL A 638 -3.21 12.69 -13.09
C VAL A 638 -3.33 14.20 -13.22
N LYS A 639 -3.36 14.72 -14.45
CA LYS A 639 -3.46 16.16 -14.72
C LYS A 639 -4.74 16.77 -14.11
N ALA A 640 -5.89 16.13 -14.27
CA ALA A 640 -7.17 16.63 -13.74
C ALA A 640 -7.13 16.75 -12.21
N ASN A 641 -6.55 15.76 -11.53
CA ASN A 641 -6.39 15.77 -10.08
C ASN A 641 -5.38 16.83 -9.61
N VAL A 642 -4.25 16.96 -10.31
CA VAL A 642 -3.24 18.00 -10.04
C VAL A 642 -3.82 19.40 -10.19
N ASP A 643 -4.56 19.65 -11.27
CA ASP A 643 -5.19 20.96 -11.52
C ASP A 643 -6.19 21.30 -10.41
N CYS A 644 -6.97 20.31 -9.95
CA CYS A 644 -7.90 20.49 -8.84
C CYS A 644 -7.17 20.87 -7.53
N ILE A 645 -6.15 20.11 -7.14
CA ILE A 645 -5.38 20.38 -5.91
C ILE A 645 -4.68 21.73 -6.00
N ALA A 646 -4.09 22.07 -7.15
CA ALA A 646 -3.41 23.34 -7.35
C ALA A 646 -4.38 24.53 -7.24
N GLN A 647 -5.56 24.43 -7.86
CA GLN A 647 -6.60 25.46 -7.76
C GLN A 647 -7.11 25.64 -6.33
N LEU A 648 -7.19 24.57 -5.53
CA LEU A 648 -7.61 24.65 -4.13
C LEU A 648 -6.58 25.40 -3.28
N LEU A 649 -5.29 25.17 -3.50
CA LEU A 649 -4.22 25.90 -2.82
C LEU A 649 -4.22 27.37 -3.24
N GLN A 650 -4.24 27.65 -4.54
CA GLN A 650 -4.26 29.02 -5.06
C GLN A 650 -5.45 29.83 -4.50
N ARG A 651 -6.67 29.27 -4.49
CA ARG A 651 -7.84 29.93 -3.92
C ARG A 651 -7.72 30.17 -2.41
N HIS A 652 -6.99 29.32 -1.71
CA HIS A 652 -6.73 29.54 -0.28
C HIS A 652 -5.78 30.73 -0.10
N GLU A 653 -4.70 30.78 -0.87
CA GLU A 653 -3.72 31.87 -0.85
C GLU A 653 -4.36 33.22 -1.18
N GLU A 654 -5.19 33.28 -2.23
CA GLU A 654 -5.96 34.46 -2.63
C GLU A 654 -6.89 34.97 -1.50
N ARG A 655 -7.53 34.06 -0.76
CA ARG A 655 -8.42 34.42 0.35
C ARG A 655 -7.68 34.85 1.61
N SER A 656 -6.51 34.27 1.84
CA SER A 656 -5.66 34.58 3.00
C SER A 656 -4.85 35.86 2.80
N GLY A 657 -4.95 36.53 1.64
CA GLY A 657 -4.19 37.74 1.33
C GLY A 657 -2.71 37.48 1.07
N PHE A 658 -2.34 36.25 0.67
CA PHE A 658 -0.97 35.90 0.35
C PHE A 658 -0.61 36.51 -1.02
N GLU A 659 0.02 37.68 -1.03
CA GLU A 659 0.64 38.21 -2.25
C GLU A 659 1.76 37.25 -2.67
N SER A 660 1.60 36.62 -3.83
CA SER A 660 2.69 35.85 -4.45
C SER A 660 3.88 36.79 -4.59
N SER A 661 4.96 36.52 -3.86
CA SER A 661 6.24 37.18 -4.08
C SER A 661 6.54 37.17 -5.59
N GLN A 662 6.84 38.37 -6.10
CA GLN A 662 7.07 38.73 -7.50
C GLN A 662 7.80 37.67 -8.34
N PRO A 663 7.56 37.62 -9.66
CA PRO A 663 8.38 36.80 -10.55
C PRO A 663 9.85 37.19 -10.38
N LEU A 664 10.73 36.19 -10.31
CA LEU A 664 12.18 36.32 -10.41
C LEU A 664 12.55 36.93 -11.77
N SER A 665 12.42 38.25 -11.91
CA SER A 665 13.09 39.03 -12.94
C SER A 665 14.30 39.71 -12.34
N GLU A 666 15.47 39.38 -12.89
CA GLU A 666 16.68 40.19 -12.91
C GLU A 666 17.32 40.51 -11.54
N TYR A 667 18.23 39.64 -11.11
CA TYR A 667 19.50 40.13 -10.57
C TYR A 667 20.63 39.59 -11.44
N THR A 668 21.09 40.46 -12.33
CA THR A 668 22.37 40.38 -13.03
C THR A 668 23.48 40.85 -12.08
N LEU A 669 24.54 40.04 -12.03
CA LEU A 669 25.89 40.19 -11.45
C LEU A 669 26.19 39.34 -10.21
#